data_AF-A0A913Z3V0-F1
#
_entry.id   AF-A0A913Z3V0-F1
#
_cell.length_a   1.000
_cell.length_b   1.000
_cell.length_c   1.000
_cell.angle_alpha   90.00
_cell.angle_beta   90.00
_cell.angle_gamma   90.00
#
_symmetry.space_group_name_H-M   'P 1'
#
loop_
_entity.id
_entity.type
_entity.pdbx_description
1 polymer ?
#
loop_
_entity_poly.entity_id
_entity_poly.type
_entity_poly.pdbx_seq_one_letter_code
_entity_poly.pdbx_strand_id
1 'polypeptide(L)'
;MNFEPEIALFQASFYCPEIENGLAEHDEYITTEAGKRRRGKVNITAVCHAVREIIHGLEGERTEAEKCHWNFKLHAILFCKLLERRRKKEENAAEEKSWSEDCNDCLLEYFEGVSRALPNDVDLSLYLDVANTFKWGQLCAQVLCSLDYKMAAELLEEIVAECIKMNSLNLLVFILISSLMPSPRDRGNSSTRKRPEIGDKNIHSQTRLKSTNTSESPTAFHRHVISSCEQICKLQSKIQIKNLRFHVIQALAVCLNNLTSELKLKDGNHDVKFHSDNSNYCESITAVAQKHRQNDPNFSSAIYKLHLLCLSDSRNCTGVFDQWDTMSHEPQRNCDEDDAQSLEKRELACVAVTKIVYTLHCLLTVDWEDFFVDKCNTNTPDPEDFRSLLKDKEVNQDVLLACLATDVCNILNRVARYFGQNLQLPVTEQTLNDIELMKRQCSEVEAHLSQVLDEDVLLAEKLTVAMEMDREANEQREHMWLLEAIRRVDERLEGYEDDLGQLLSASNQWEEDSWMECLERNITALAVPRFTEQLIGVAMAMDERKLASDVIQRVLKVLLASYSTLPFPLQNKLRDRLWSYPAGVSVFARHDAGGFERESTSAFNRLVSLARGQENTEVLTAVSCLALQCPVKTLRLGVSRAVSNAAVCQAVCQVLQAMPSLATFQQRADNWPLLCHLIQDAMATLATTPSEEANLLQLVTVLLQPFKPFLDPQCPFWMPPVLPAEAFAQLCILPNLRTDTTATDNRSHLIMVLKFLKEVVNLQETRTQISNTSVFGTSAFPIMLCLCQLLDSGRVLWGGVVTTTPKAEVKEAVQGLLGRMGRIAMTMPGDAERERGISWLINRVASTLHWSTTLTLQESLPDCLQHQKRLMPESIINMCSLPDSEWSATPSNKNPQKAISLCDHMIELLLCCRVSDRLANILSESILLPEGTSNDSFLEALTLALVQVLPQSIMGEWQCIMGMLAQLLTSGVLWIPYSARYVTELPMVNIGDFRVHLGQSQLLLSVMQVLMSPCCQDWATPPLLHHVTRCYVGTMQQLLSQISTSDLSDQPGCLFVIGQFFCHACDVLGSLPTDELKEQVFVLTLEYLSQMEEITCSDFSKLQLRFERTNQIEVLGILANQKVDGDQRRTLLQKISGLTQGN
;
A
#
# COMPACT_ATOMS: atom_id res chain seq x y z
N MET A 1 2.39 13.01 17.36
CA MET A 1 1.22 12.23 17.77
C MET A 1 -0.02 12.91 17.21
N ASN A 2 -0.71 12.29 16.25
CA ASN A 2 -2.01 12.76 15.77
C ASN A 2 -3.05 12.39 16.84
N PHE A 3 -3.76 13.38 17.38
CA PHE A 3 -4.82 13.15 18.36
C PHE A 3 -6.09 12.74 17.60
N GLU A 4 -6.38 11.44 17.54
CA GLU A 4 -7.66 10.94 17.07
C GLU A 4 -8.70 11.12 18.20
N PRO A 5 -9.84 11.79 17.96
CA PRO A 5 -10.86 12.03 18.98
C PRO A 5 -11.41 10.74 19.57
N GLU A 6 -11.46 9.66 18.80
CA GLU A 6 -11.81 8.32 19.26
C GLU A 6 -10.83 7.78 20.29
N ILE A 7 -9.52 8.01 20.09
CA ILE A 7 -8.48 7.60 21.05
C ILE A 7 -8.56 8.45 22.30
N ALA A 8 -8.87 9.74 22.19
CA ALA A 8 -9.12 10.61 23.34
C ALA A 8 -10.36 10.17 24.13
N LEU A 9 -11.46 9.83 23.45
CA LEU A 9 -12.67 9.28 24.06
C LEU A 9 -12.39 7.94 24.74
N PHE A 10 -11.65 7.06 24.06
CA PHE A 10 -11.22 5.79 24.61
C PHE A 10 -10.39 5.97 25.88
N GLN A 11 -9.39 6.86 25.86
CA GLN A 11 -8.56 7.17 27.03
C GLN A 11 -9.39 7.82 28.16
N ALA A 12 -10.30 8.75 27.82
CA ALA A 12 -11.18 9.40 28.79
C ALA A 12 -12.10 8.41 29.51
N SER A 13 -12.53 7.34 28.85
CA SER A 13 -13.40 6.31 29.43
C SER A 13 -12.78 5.61 30.65
N PHE A 14 -11.44 5.54 30.74
CA PHE A 14 -10.73 4.98 31.89
C PHE A 14 -10.66 5.93 33.09
N TYR A 15 -10.98 7.21 32.91
CA TYR A 15 -10.97 8.23 33.96
C TYR A 15 -12.36 8.67 34.40
N CYS A 16 -13.43 8.14 33.78
CA CYS A 16 -14.80 8.37 34.21
C CYS A 16 -15.08 7.62 35.53
N PRO A 17 -15.41 8.30 36.63
CA PRO A 17 -15.80 7.64 37.88
C PRO A 17 -17.09 6.83 37.69
N GLU A 18 -17.25 5.72 38.43
CA GLU A 18 -18.52 5.01 38.53
C GLU A 18 -19.60 5.98 39.02
N ILE A 19 -20.49 6.38 38.11
CA ILE A 19 -21.75 7.05 38.49
C ILE A 19 -22.64 5.93 39.02
N GLU A 20 -22.57 5.66 40.32
CA GLU A 20 -23.55 4.81 40.98
C GLU A 20 -24.93 5.45 40.76
N ASN A 21 -25.87 4.67 40.20
CA ASN A 21 -27.21 5.09 39.87
C ASN A 21 -27.91 5.71 41.10
N GLY A 22 -27.95 7.05 41.14
CA GLY A 22 -28.66 7.84 42.12
C GLY A 22 -28.88 9.25 41.59
N LEU A 23 -29.99 9.48 40.89
CA LEU A 23 -30.54 10.81 40.64
C LEU A 23 -30.96 11.43 41.98
N ALA A 24 -30.18 12.35 42.54
CA ALA A 24 -30.65 13.51 43.31
C ALA A 24 -29.49 14.42 43.75
N GLU A 25 -29.58 15.69 43.35
CA GLU A 25 -29.11 16.92 44.04
C GLU A 25 -27.73 16.91 44.73
N HIS A 26 -26.75 17.60 44.15
CA HIS A 26 -26.21 18.87 44.70
C HIS A 26 -24.97 19.38 43.95
N ASP A 27 -24.99 20.68 43.64
CA ASP A 27 -23.82 21.53 43.52
C ASP A 27 -23.02 21.52 44.84
N GLU A 28 -21.80 20.98 44.86
CA GLU A 28 -20.74 21.48 45.73
C GLU A 28 -19.34 21.05 45.23
N TYR A 29 -18.53 22.04 44.87
CA TYR A 29 -17.12 21.91 44.54
C TYR A 29 -16.35 21.45 45.78
N ILE A 30 -16.00 20.17 45.88
CA ILE A 30 -15.08 19.67 46.92
C ILE A 30 -13.64 19.84 46.45
N THR A 31 -13.00 20.93 46.87
CA THR A 31 -11.55 20.98 47.06
C THR A 31 -11.19 20.13 48.29
N THR A 32 -10.47 19.02 48.11
CA THR A 32 -9.79 18.34 49.22
C THR A 32 -8.29 18.50 49.10
N GLU A 33 -7.74 19.22 50.08
CA GLU A 33 -6.32 19.20 50.44
C GLU A 33 -5.91 17.81 50.97
N ALA A 34 -4.61 17.51 50.82
CA ALA A 34 -3.87 16.37 51.38
C ALA A 34 -3.99 14.98 50.70
N GLY A 35 -3.29 14.82 49.58
CA GLY A 35 -2.14 13.88 49.53
C GLY A 35 -2.38 12.37 49.44
N LYS A 36 -3.60 11.86 49.22
CA LYS A 36 -3.82 10.47 48.77
C LYS A 36 -4.95 10.42 47.73
N ARG A 37 -4.58 10.45 46.43
CA ARG A 37 -5.51 10.12 45.34
C ARG A 37 -6.03 8.70 45.56
N ARG A 38 -7.30 8.54 45.97
CA ARG A 38 -7.98 7.24 45.90
C ARG A 38 -7.98 6.84 44.43
N ARG A 39 -7.32 5.72 44.09
CA ARG A 39 -7.41 5.14 42.74
C ARG A 39 -8.86 4.66 42.57
N GLY A 40 -9.65 5.40 41.79
CA GLY A 40 -10.96 4.93 41.37
C GLY A 40 -10.80 3.64 40.58
N LYS A 41 -11.69 2.66 40.81
CA LYS A 41 -11.73 1.43 40.01
C LYS A 41 -12.21 1.80 38.60
N VAL A 42 -11.53 1.33 37.56
CA VAL A 42 -11.93 1.59 36.17
C VAL A 42 -13.34 1.06 35.93
N ASN A 43 -14.24 1.92 35.45
CA ASN A 43 -15.60 1.53 35.12
C ASN A 43 -15.63 0.78 33.79
N ILE A 44 -15.77 -0.53 33.86
CA ILE A 44 -15.73 -1.39 32.67
C ILE A 44 -16.87 -1.10 31.69
N THR A 45 -18.04 -0.71 32.20
CA THR A 45 -19.21 -0.35 31.39
C THR A 45 -18.92 0.90 30.56
N ALA A 46 -18.22 1.88 31.13
CA ALA A 46 -17.80 3.08 30.42
C ALA A 46 -16.78 2.77 29.31
N VAL A 47 -15.80 1.88 29.59
CA VAL A 47 -14.82 1.43 28.59
C VAL A 47 -15.52 0.66 27.46
N CYS A 48 -16.39 -0.29 27.77
CA CYS A 48 -17.14 -1.04 26.76
C CYS A 48 -18.08 -0.13 25.95
N HIS A 49 -18.70 0.87 26.58
CA HIS A 49 -19.52 1.85 25.86
C HIS A 49 -18.67 2.65 24.87
N ALA A 50 -17.53 3.19 25.31
CA ALA A 50 -16.62 3.93 24.45
C ALA A 50 -16.10 3.06 23.29
N VAL A 51 -15.72 1.81 23.54
CA VAL A 51 -15.28 0.86 22.48
C VAL A 51 -16.41 0.61 21.48
N ARG A 52 -17.66 0.45 21.93
CA ARG A 52 -18.82 0.23 21.05
C ARG A 52 -19.11 1.45 20.18
N GLU A 53 -19.14 2.64 20.78
CA GLU A 53 -19.35 3.93 20.09
C GLU A 53 -18.25 4.20 19.07
N ILE A 54 -16.99 3.89 19.42
CA ILE A 54 -15.89 3.99 18.48
C ILE A 54 -16.10 2.97 17.36
N ILE A 55 -16.27 1.68 17.63
CA ILE A 55 -16.42 0.67 16.56
C ILE A 55 -17.57 1.02 15.59
N HIS A 56 -18.71 1.47 16.10
CA HIS A 56 -19.88 1.79 15.28
C HIS A 56 -19.83 3.20 14.67
N GLY A 57 -18.99 4.09 15.19
CA GLY A 57 -18.77 5.45 14.73
C GLY A 57 -19.51 6.50 15.55
N LEU A 58 -18.79 7.57 15.93
CA LEU A 58 -19.31 8.65 16.80
C LEU A 58 -20.29 9.60 16.10
N GLU A 59 -20.17 9.75 14.77
CA GLU A 59 -20.94 10.71 13.96
C GLU A 59 -21.78 10.02 12.87
N GLY A 60 -21.81 8.68 12.82
CA GLY A 60 -22.53 7.89 11.83
C GLY A 60 -22.06 6.43 11.78
N GLU A 61 -22.84 5.53 11.18
CA GLU A 61 -22.53 4.10 11.14
C GLU A 61 -21.29 3.82 10.26
N ARG A 62 -20.26 3.20 10.85
CA ARG A 62 -19.03 2.77 10.17
C ARG A 62 -19.25 1.58 9.26
N THR A 63 -18.48 1.50 8.17
CA THR A 63 -18.43 0.31 7.32
C THR A 63 -17.85 -0.91 8.06
N GLU A 64 -18.14 -2.13 7.62
CA GLU A 64 -17.59 -3.34 8.25
C GLU A 64 -16.05 -3.37 8.26
N ALA A 65 -15.40 -2.85 7.22
CA ALA A 65 -13.95 -2.73 7.17
C ALA A 65 -13.41 -1.77 8.24
N GLU A 66 -14.07 -0.63 8.44
CA GLU A 66 -13.72 0.33 9.50
C GLU A 66 -14.00 -0.24 10.88
N LYS A 67 -15.13 -0.94 11.08
CA LYS A 67 -15.43 -1.67 12.31
C LYS A 67 -14.32 -2.69 12.62
N CYS A 68 -13.84 -3.46 11.64
CA CYS A 68 -12.72 -4.38 11.80
C CYS A 68 -11.40 -3.65 12.14
N HIS A 69 -11.10 -2.55 11.45
CA HIS A 69 -9.90 -1.75 11.70
C HIS A 69 -9.87 -1.21 13.15
N TRP A 70 -10.98 -0.62 13.61
CA TRP A 70 -11.09 -0.07 14.95
C TRP A 70 -11.11 -1.15 16.03
N ASN A 71 -11.72 -2.31 15.77
CA ASN A 71 -11.61 -3.48 16.64
C ASN A 71 -10.14 -3.88 16.84
N PHE A 72 -9.38 -4.03 15.76
CA PHE A 72 -7.95 -4.37 15.84
C PHE A 72 -7.14 -3.29 16.59
N LYS A 73 -7.38 -2.01 16.27
CA LYS A 73 -6.65 -0.89 16.85
C LYS A 73 -6.86 -0.75 18.35
N LEU A 74 -8.11 -0.83 18.81
CA LEU A 74 -8.45 -0.76 20.25
C LEU A 74 -7.94 -1.99 21.02
N HIS A 75 -8.04 -3.18 20.41
CA HIS A 75 -7.43 -4.40 20.93
C HIS A 75 -5.92 -4.24 21.13
N ALA A 76 -5.21 -3.80 20.09
CA ALA A 76 -3.76 -3.64 20.13
C ALA A 76 -3.32 -2.65 21.22
N ILE A 77 -4.01 -1.51 21.37
CA ILE A 77 -3.71 -0.51 22.41
C ILE A 77 -3.85 -1.12 23.82
N LEU A 78 -4.93 -1.85 24.10
CA LEU A 78 -5.13 -2.48 25.40
C LEU A 78 -4.13 -3.61 25.67
N PHE A 79 -3.85 -4.43 24.66
CA PHE A 79 -2.90 -5.53 24.79
C PHE A 79 -1.47 -5.01 25.00
N CYS A 80 -1.05 -3.96 24.29
CA CYS A 80 0.23 -3.30 24.53
C CYS A 80 0.33 -2.77 25.97
N LYS A 81 -0.75 -2.18 26.50
CA LYS A 81 -0.78 -1.73 27.89
C LYS A 81 -0.64 -2.86 28.90
N LEU A 82 -1.27 -4.01 28.62
CA LEU A 82 -1.15 -5.22 29.42
C LEU A 82 0.31 -5.73 29.46
N LEU A 83 0.98 -5.76 28.30
CA LEU A 83 2.39 -6.15 28.20
C LEU A 83 3.32 -5.18 28.93
N GLU A 84 3.13 -3.86 28.79
CA GLU A 84 3.90 -2.85 29.53
C GLU A 84 3.82 -3.06 31.05
N ARG A 85 2.62 -3.36 31.56
CA ARG A 85 2.40 -3.59 32.99
C ARG A 85 3.13 -4.85 33.45
N ARG A 86 3.09 -5.91 32.64
CA ARG A 86 3.81 -7.16 32.92
C ARG A 86 5.32 -6.92 32.97
N ARG A 87 5.87 -6.24 31.96
CA ARG A 87 7.29 -5.87 31.91
C ARG A 87 7.71 -5.08 33.15
N LYS A 88 6.90 -4.11 33.58
CA LYS A 88 7.16 -3.35 34.83
C LYS A 88 7.09 -4.22 36.09
N LYS A 89 6.20 -5.23 36.17
CA LYS A 89 6.18 -6.15 37.32
C LYS A 89 7.44 -7.00 37.37
N GLU A 90 7.92 -7.44 36.21
CA GLU A 90 9.13 -8.25 36.08
C GLU A 90 10.39 -7.41 36.34
N GLU A 91 10.47 -6.19 35.81
CA GLU A 91 11.53 -5.20 36.12
C GLU A 91 11.60 -4.89 37.63
N ASN A 92 10.45 -4.74 38.30
CA ASN A 92 10.38 -4.53 39.74
C ASN A 92 10.66 -5.80 40.57
N ALA A 93 10.53 -7.00 39.98
CA ALA A 93 10.84 -8.27 40.62
C ALA A 93 12.28 -8.73 40.36
N ALA A 94 12.93 -8.19 39.32
CA ALA A 94 14.26 -8.57 38.87
C ALA A 94 15.24 -7.39 38.99
N GLU A 95 15.67 -7.08 40.21
CA GLU A 95 16.93 -6.35 40.42
C GLU A 95 18.18 -7.19 40.03
N GLU A 96 18.03 -8.42 39.48
CA GLU A 96 19.20 -9.30 39.24
C GLU A 96 19.25 -10.11 37.92
N LYS A 97 18.39 -9.91 36.91
CA LYS A 97 18.61 -10.52 35.57
C LYS A 97 18.17 -9.60 34.42
N SER A 98 19.15 -9.19 33.60
CA SER A 98 18.94 -8.34 32.42
C SER A 98 18.15 -9.08 31.34
N TRP A 99 17.11 -8.43 30.83
CA TRP A 99 16.46 -8.80 29.58
C TRP A 99 17.44 -8.58 28.43
N SER A 100 17.57 -9.52 27.50
CA SER A 100 18.41 -9.33 26.30
C SER A 100 17.71 -8.34 25.35
N GLU A 101 18.46 -7.35 24.86
CA GLU A 101 18.00 -6.24 24.00
C GLU A 101 17.46 -6.65 22.61
N ASP A 102 17.38 -7.95 22.31
CA ASP A 102 17.13 -8.46 20.95
C ASP A 102 15.64 -8.65 20.58
N CYS A 103 14.67 -8.27 21.42
CA CYS A 103 13.24 -8.46 21.15
C CYS A 103 12.50 -7.16 20.74
N ASN A 104 13.15 -6.31 19.94
CA ASN A 104 12.57 -5.07 19.39
C ASN A 104 11.94 -5.29 18.00
N ASP A 105 10.82 -6.02 17.95
CA ASP A 105 10.05 -6.17 16.71
C ASP A 105 9.04 -5.03 16.51
N CYS A 106 9.04 -4.47 15.28
CA CYS A 106 8.47 -3.20 14.82
C CYS A 106 6.95 -2.94 15.05
N LEU A 107 6.18 -3.86 15.64
CA LEU A 107 4.72 -3.70 15.81
C LEU A 107 4.34 -2.96 17.11
N LEU A 108 5.20 -3.00 18.14
CA LEU A 108 4.90 -2.43 19.46
C LEU A 108 5.18 -0.91 19.54
N GLU A 109 6.18 -0.40 18.81
CA GLU A 109 6.56 1.02 18.86
C GLU A 109 5.43 1.96 18.41
N TYR A 110 4.59 1.53 17.47
CA TYR A 110 3.47 2.32 16.97
C TYR A 110 2.40 2.55 18.05
N PHE A 111 2.12 1.54 18.88
CA PHE A 111 1.07 1.60 19.90
C PHE A 111 1.58 2.07 21.27
N GLU A 112 2.89 1.98 21.53
CA GLU A 112 3.51 2.38 22.80
C GLU A 112 3.25 3.86 23.14
N GLY A 113 3.21 4.73 22.13
CA GLY A 113 2.88 6.14 22.33
C GLY A 113 1.45 6.38 22.83
N VAL A 114 0.51 5.52 22.44
CA VAL A 114 -0.93 5.66 22.74
C VAL A 114 -1.32 4.90 24.01
N SER A 115 -0.73 3.73 24.25
CA SER A 115 -0.92 2.94 25.48
C SER A 115 -0.37 3.64 26.72
N ARG A 116 0.68 4.47 26.58
CA ARG A 116 1.26 5.24 27.70
C ARG A 116 0.24 6.14 28.42
N ALA A 117 -0.75 6.66 27.70
CA ALA A 117 -1.79 7.52 28.26
C ALA A 117 -2.92 6.74 28.97
N LEU A 118 -3.01 5.42 28.80
CA LEU A 118 -3.91 4.59 29.62
C LEU A 118 -3.36 4.46 31.05
N PRO A 119 -4.23 4.35 32.06
CA PRO A 119 -3.77 4.19 33.43
C PRO A 119 -3.15 2.79 33.65
N ASN A 120 -2.24 2.68 34.63
CA ASN A 120 -1.46 1.45 34.88
C ASN A 120 -2.30 0.33 35.56
N ASP A 121 -3.54 0.63 35.91
CA ASP A 121 -4.52 -0.27 36.53
C ASP A 121 -5.29 -1.12 35.52
N VAL A 122 -5.12 -0.91 34.20
CA VAL A 122 -5.53 -1.89 33.16
C VAL A 122 -4.89 -3.24 33.49
N ASP A 123 -5.69 -4.16 34.04
CA ASP A 123 -5.28 -5.52 34.39
C ASP A 123 -5.84 -6.53 33.40
N LEU A 124 -5.40 -7.77 33.57
CA LEU A 124 -5.82 -8.88 32.75
C LEU A 124 -7.33 -9.11 32.82
N SER A 125 -7.95 -8.94 33.99
CA SER A 125 -9.41 -9.06 34.14
C SER A 125 -10.16 -8.03 33.29
N LEU A 126 -9.79 -6.74 33.38
CA LEU A 126 -10.41 -5.68 32.58
C LEU A 126 -10.26 -5.95 31.08
N TYR A 127 -9.05 -6.37 30.66
CA TYR A 127 -8.78 -6.72 29.27
C TYR A 127 -9.66 -7.89 28.79
N LEU A 128 -9.76 -8.96 29.56
CA LEU A 128 -10.52 -10.15 29.18
C LEU A 128 -12.02 -9.91 29.14
N ASP A 129 -12.57 -9.07 30.02
CA ASP A 129 -13.96 -8.68 29.97
C ASP A 129 -14.30 -7.86 28.71
N VAL A 130 -13.44 -6.92 28.32
CA VAL A 130 -13.59 -6.18 27.04
C VAL A 130 -13.44 -7.16 25.87
N ALA A 131 -12.42 -8.03 25.90
CA ALA A 131 -12.21 -9.02 24.84
C ALA A 131 -13.39 -10.01 24.70
N ASN A 132 -14.04 -10.39 25.80
CA ASN A 132 -15.23 -11.23 25.80
C ASN A 132 -16.43 -10.48 25.19
N THR A 133 -16.61 -9.21 25.58
CA THR A 133 -17.70 -8.34 25.10
C THR A 133 -17.64 -8.14 23.57
N PHE A 134 -16.44 -7.96 23.02
CA PHE A 134 -16.21 -7.68 21.60
C PHE A 134 -15.73 -8.90 20.79
N LYS A 135 -15.75 -10.10 21.39
CA LYS A 135 -15.33 -11.37 20.77
C LYS A 135 -13.91 -11.32 20.17
N TRP A 136 -12.98 -10.63 20.84
CA TRP A 136 -11.59 -10.47 20.39
C TRP A 136 -10.71 -11.73 20.53
N GLY A 137 -11.30 -12.91 20.79
CA GLY A 137 -10.54 -14.14 21.00
C GLY A 137 -9.58 -14.48 19.86
N GLN A 138 -9.96 -14.22 18.62
CA GLN A 138 -9.09 -14.41 17.46
C GLN A 138 -7.93 -13.40 17.40
N LEU A 139 -8.19 -12.13 17.76
CA LEU A 139 -7.16 -11.10 17.80
C LEU A 139 -6.15 -11.39 18.93
N CYS A 140 -6.63 -11.81 20.11
CA CYS A 140 -5.78 -12.26 21.21
C CYS A 140 -4.83 -13.36 20.77
N ALA A 141 -5.35 -14.37 20.07
CA ALA A 141 -4.56 -15.46 19.54
C ALA A 141 -3.49 -14.98 18.55
N GLN A 142 -3.86 -14.14 17.60
CA GLN A 142 -2.93 -13.59 16.61
C GLN A 142 -1.77 -12.84 17.26
N VAL A 143 -2.05 -12.03 18.29
CA VAL A 143 -0.99 -11.29 18.99
C VAL A 143 -0.16 -12.24 19.87
N LEU A 144 -0.77 -13.21 20.56
CA LEU A 144 -0.03 -14.23 21.31
C LEU A 144 0.93 -15.03 20.41
N CYS A 145 0.52 -15.37 19.19
CA CYS A 145 1.36 -16.04 18.20
C CYS A 145 2.52 -15.17 17.68
N SER A 146 2.46 -13.86 17.88
CA SER A 146 3.52 -12.92 17.48
C SER A 146 4.55 -12.62 18.58
N LEU A 147 4.31 -13.09 19.82
CA LEU A 147 5.24 -12.90 20.94
C LEU A 147 6.31 -14.01 20.98
N ASP A 148 7.41 -13.72 21.67
CA ASP A 148 8.39 -14.75 22.05
C ASP A 148 7.68 -15.91 22.77
N TYR A 149 8.11 -17.14 22.48
CA TYR A 149 7.45 -18.35 22.96
C TYR A 149 7.32 -18.40 24.49
N LYS A 150 8.31 -17.88 25.22
CA LYS A 150 8.30 -17.88 26.68
C LYS A 150 7.28 -16.86 27.19
N MET A 151 7.25 -15.66 26.61
CA MET A 151 6.28 -14.63 26.97
C MET A 151 4.86 -15.03 26.60
N ALA A 152 4.65 -15.60 25.41
CA ALA A 152 3.36 -16.13 24.98
C ALA A 152 2.86 -17.22 25.92
N ALA A 153 3.75 -18.14 26.31
CA ALA A 153 3.46 -19.25 27.21
C ALA A 153 3.00 -18.77 28.60
N GLU A 154 3.73 -17.84 29.20
CA GLU A 154 3.40 -17.35 30.53
C GLU A 154 2.15 -16.45 30.52
N LEU A 155 1.94 -15.66 29.46
CA LEU A 155 0.75 -14.84 29.31
C LEU A 155 -0.49 -15.68 29.04
N LEU A 156 -0.38 -16.76 28.27
CA LEU A 156 -1.48 -17.69 28.03
C LEU A 156 -1.88 -18.42 29.32
N GLU A 157 -0.93 -18.83 30.16
CA GLU A 157 -1.24 -19.41 31.48
C GLU A 157 -2.02 -18.43 32.37
N GLU A 158 -1.64 -17.15 32.39
CA GLU A 158 -2.36 -16.10 33.12
C GLU A 158 -3.76 -15.87 32.54
N ILE A 159 -3.89 -15.78 31.20
CA ILE A 159 -5.18 -15.65 30.52
C ILE A 159 -6.11 -16.79 30.90
N VAL A 160 -5.61 -18.03 30.92
CA VAL A 160 -6.41 -19.19 31.27
C VAL A 160 -6.85 -19.15 32.73
N ALA A 161 -5.94 -18.82 33.65
CA ALA A 161 -6.26 -18.71 35.07
C ALA A 161 -7.35 -17.65 35.32
N GLU A 162 -7.24 -16.49 34.68
CA GLU A 162 -8.19 -15.39 34.85
C GLU A 162 -9.52 -15.67 34.12
N CYS A 163 -9.52 -16.27 32.92
CA CYS A 163 -10.74 -16.72 32.24
C CYS A 163 -11.52 -17.76 33.06
N ILE A 164 -10.83 -18.70 33.74
CA ILE A 164 -11.46 -19.66 34.65
C ILE A 164 -12.11 -18.94 35.83
N LYS A 165 -11.38 -17.99 36.45
CA LYS A 165 -11.87 -17.19 37.57
C LYS A 165 -13.09 -16.32 37.20
N MET A 166 -13.12 -15.80 35.97
CA MET A 166 -14.21 -14.97 35.43
C MET A 166 -15.34 -15.79 34.80
N ASN A 167 -15.25 -17.12 34.80
CA ASN A 167 -16.18 -18.03 34.12
C ASN A 167 -16.39 -17.70 32.61
N SER A 168 -15.38 -17.14 31.95
CA SER A 168 -15.41 -16.72 30.54
C SER A 168 -14.89 -17.82 29.62
N LEU A 169 -15.49 -19.01 29.71
CA LEU A 169 -15.02 -20.23 29.06
C LEU A 169 -15.08 -20.17 27.52
N ASN A 170 -16.06 -19.45 26.96
CA ASN A 170 -16.20 -19.29 25.51
C ASN A 170 -15.06 -18.47 24.90
N LEU A 171 -14.62 -17.40 25.57
CA LEU A 171 -13.46 -16.61 25.16
C LEU A 171 -12.19 -17.47 25.18
N LEU A 172 -12.00 -18.25 26.23
CA LEU A 172 -10.85 -19.15 26.37
C LEU A 172 -10.82 -20.19 25.23
N VAL A 173 -11.95 -20.83 24.94
CA VAL A 173 -12.04 -21.79 23.82
C VAL A 173 -11.74 -21.10 22.49
N PHE A 174 -12.23 -19.89 22.26
CA PHE A 174 -11.95 -19.13 21.04
C PHE A 174 -10.48 -18.75 20.89
N ILE A 175 -9.82 -18.32 21.96
CA ILE A 175 -8.38 -18.01 21.96
C ILE A 175 -7.60 -19.28 21.62
N LEU A 176 -7.89 -20.40 22.29
CA LEU A 176 -7.19 -21.66 22.05
C LEU A 176 -7.39 -22.19 20.64
N ILE A 177 -8.62 -22.18 20.10
CA ILE A 177 -8.89 -22.60 18.72
C ILE A 177 -8.15 -21.68 17.74
N SER A 178 -8.20 -20.37 17.95
CA SER A 178 -7.59 -19.39 17.05
C SER A 178 -6.06 -19.42 17.07
N SER A 179 -5.44 -19.72 18.22
CA SER A 179 -3.97 -19.86 18.34
C SER A 179 -3.43 -21.14 17.69
N LEU A 180 -4.31 -22.09 17.38
CA LEU A 180 -3.94 -23.36 16.76
C LEU A 180 -4.25 -23.41 15.26
N MET A 181 -4.94 -22.41 14.71
CA MET A 181 -5.20 -22.30 13.27
C MET A 181 -3.98 -21.70 12.57
N PRO A 182 -3.51 -22.28 11.44
CA PRO A 182 -2.39 -21.71 10.69
C PRO A 182 -2.72 -20.29 10.24
N SER A 183 -1.75 -19.39 10.41
CA SER A 183 -1.90 -18.00 9.98
C SER A 183 -2.17 -17.96 8.47
N PRO A 184 -3.09 -17.12 7.97
CA PRO A 184 -3.31 -16.96 6.53
C PRO A 184 -2.03 -16.61 5.74
N ARG A 185 -0.99 -16.11 6.43
CA ARG A 185 0.33 -15.82 5.86
C ARG A 185 1.12 -17.07 5.45
N ASP A 186 0.87 -18.23 6.05
CA ASP A 186 1.66 -19.45 5.80
C ASP A 186 1.15 -20.29 4.61
N ARG A 187 -0.05 -20.00 4.09
CA ARG A 187 -0.64 -20.72 2.95
C ARG A 187 -0.15 -20.25 1.56
N GLY A 188 0.71 -19.24 1.49
CA GLY A 188 1.10 -18.58 0.24
C GLY A 188 2.60 -18.62 -0.05
N ASN A 189 3.18 -19.78 -0.35
CA ASN A 189 4.54 -19.86 -0.89
C ASN A 189 4.66 -20.90 -2.02
N SER A 190 4.19 -20.50 -3.21
CA SER A 190 4.62 -21.06 -4.50
C SER A 190 4.59 -19.97 -5.58
N SER A 191 5.38 -18.90 -5.39
CA SER A 191 6.04 -18.20 -6.50
C SER A 191 7.09 -17.23 -5.96
N THR A 192 8.24 -17.26 -6.61
CA THR A 192 9.45 -16.50 -6.30
C THR A 192 9.19 -15.01 -6.12
N ARG A 193 9.37 -14.50 -4.90
CA ARG A 193 9.58 -13.07 -4.61
C ARG A 193 10.94 -12.91 -3.92
N LYS A 194 11.88 -12.31 -4.64
CA LYS A 194 13.14 -11.80 -4.09
C LYS A 194 12.82 -10.65 -3.13
N ARG A 195 13.36 -10.74 -1.92
CA ARG A 195 13.39 -9.66 -0.92
C ARG A 195 14.39 -8.58 -1.38
N PRO A 196 14.14 -7.28 -1.17
CA PRO A 196 15.15 -6.24 -1.43
C PRO A 196 16.22 -6.30 -0.32
N GLU A 197 17.48 -6.34 -0.74
CA GLU A 197 18.62 -6.18 0.16
C GLU A 197 18.71 -4.72 0.63
N ILE A 198 18.56 -4.49 1.93
CA ILE A 198 19.00 -3.26 2.59
C ILE A 198 20.49 -3.45 2.92
N GLY A 199 21.32 -2.71 2.20
CA GLY A 199 22.75 -2.63 2.47
C GLY A 199 23.04 -1.54 3.50
N ASP A 200 23.43 -1.96 4.71
CA ASP A 200 24.15 -1.11 5.65
C ASP A 200 25.64 -1.47 5.61
N LYS A 201 26.47 -0.54 5.13
CA LYS A 201 27.91 -0.46 5.46
C LYS A 201 28.37 1.00 5.45
N ASN A 202 28.67 1.55 6.63
CA ASN A 202 30.05 1.70 7.07
C ASN A 202 30.16 2.36 8.47
N ILE A 203 30.56 1.56 9.47
CA ILE A 203 31.53 1.97 10.49
C ILE A 203 32.60 0.88 10.56
N HIS A 204 33.87 1.28 10.44
CA HIS A 204 35.04 0.43 10.49
C HIS A 204 35.30 -0.15 11.88
N SER A 205 35.39 -1.48 12.00
CA SER A 205 36.57 -2.17 12.58
C SER A 205 36.41 -3.70 12.48
N GLN A 206 37.55 -4.36 12.34
CA GLN A 206 37.71 -5.76 11.96
C GLN A 206 37.39 -6.74 13.09
N THR A 207 36.57 -7.78 12.84
CA THR A 207 36.89 -9.19 13.19
C THR A 207 35.93 -10.16 12.51
N ARG A 208 36.48 -11.23 11.91
CA ARG A 208 35.77 -12.28 11.16
C ARG A 208 34.87 -13.14 12.07
N LEU A 209 33.59 -13.26 11.73
CA LEU A 209 32.75 -14.42 12.05
C LEU A 209 31.88 -14.76 10.83
N LYS A 210 31.88 -16.05 10.43
CA LYS A 210 31.14 -16.61 9.30
C LYS A 210 29.65 -16.71 9.67
N SER A 211 28.75 -16.09 8.91
CA SER A 211 27.31 -16.33 9.02
C SER A 211 26.87 -17.43 8.04
N THR A 212 26.23 -18.45 8.58
CA THR A 212 25.51 -19.51 7.87
C THR A 212 24.10 -19.03 7.55
N ASN A 213 23.70 -19.07 6.29
CA ASN A 213 22.31 -18.92 5.87
C ASN A 213 21.47 -20.08 6.44
N THR A 214 20.62 -19.80 7.42
CA THR A 214 19.52 -20.71 7.80
C THR A 214 18.22 -20.16 7.24
N SER A 215 17.69 -20.80 6.20
CA SER A 215 16.27 -20.69 5.87
C SER A 215 15.47 -21.12 7.11
N GLU A 216 14.58 -20.27 7.61
CA GLU A 216 13.61 -20.71 8.61
C GLU A 216 12.78 -21.85 8.01
N SER A 217 13.01 -23.04 8.55
CA SER A 217 12.44 -24.30 8.08
C SER A 217 11.02 -24.47 8.65
N PRO A 218 10.22 -25.41 8.10
CA PRO A 218 8.94 -25.86 8.66
C PRO A 218 8.94 -26.10 10.19
N THR A 219 10.11 -26.25 10.81
CA THR A 219 10.29 -26.43 12.25
C THR A 219 9.79 -25.28 13.13
N ALA A 220 9.65 -24.03 12.67
CA ALA A 220 9.12 -22.92 13.49
C ALA A 220 7.61 -23.08 13.76
N PHE A 221 6.82 -23.35 12.70
CA PHE A 221 5.40 -23.68 12.80
C PHE A 221 5.16 -24.95 13.62
N HIS A 222 5.97 -26.00 13.39
CA HIS A 222 5.84 -27.25 14.13
C HIS A 222 6.22 -27.08 15.61
N ARG A 223 7.23 -26.25 15.94
CA ARG A 223 7.52 -25.86 17.33
C ARG A 223 6.38 -25.08 17.98
N HIS A 224 5.72 -24.20 17.22
CA HIS A 224 4.56 -23.45 17.69
C HIS A 224 3.36 -24.36 18.01
N VAL A 225 3.03 -25.29 17.11
CA VAL A 225 1.96 -26.28 17.31
C VAL A 225 2.27 -27.20 18.49
N ILE A 226 3.49 -27.75 18.55
CA ILE A 226 3.92 -28.62 19.65
C ILE A 226 3.81 -27.85 20.97
N SER A 227 4.33 -26.63 21.04
CA SER A 227 4.28 -25.76 22.23
C SER A 227 2.86 -25.46 22.70
N SER A 228 1.96 -25.09 21.78
CA SER A 228 0.54 -24.86 22.07
C SER A 228 -0.15 -26.13 22.59
N CYS A 229 0.16 -27.29 22.02
CA CYS A 229 -0.32 -28.57 22.53
C CYS A 229 0.24 -28.90 23.93
N GLU A 230 1.53 -28.62 24.21
CA GLU A 230 2.11 -28.83 25.54
C GLU A 230 1.42 -27.99 26.61
N GLN A 231 1.14 -26.72 26.29
CA GLN A 231 0.44 -25.78 27.16
C GLN A 231 -1.00 -26.22 27.44
N ILE A 232 -1.73 -26.64 26.42
CA ILE A 232 -3.11 -27.12 26.57
C ILE A 232 -3.17 -28.40 27.42
N CYS A 233 -2.22 -29.32 27.26
CA CYS A 233 -2.12 -30.50 28.12
C CYS A 233 -1.79 -30.16 29.58
N LYS A 234 -0.91 -29.19 29.84
CA LYS A 234 -0.64 -28.69 31.20
C LYS A 234 -1.88 -28.07 31.83
N LEU A 235 -2.72 -27.41 31.03
CA LEU A 235 -3.99 -26.81 31.47
C LEU A 235 -5.09 -27.85 31.70
N GLN A 236 -5.16 -28.92 30.90
CA GLN A 236 -6.13 -30.01 31.07
C GLN A 236 -6.08 -30.64 32.48
N SER A 237 -4.89 -30.77 33.06
CA SER A 237 -4.71 -31.30 34.43
C SER A 237 -5.23 -30.35 35.51
N LYS A 238 -5.26 -29.04 35.25
CA LYS A 238 -5.75 -27.98 36.16
C LYS A 238 -7.24 -27.68 36.00
N ILE A 239 -7.85 -28.01 34.85
CA ILE A 239 -9.28 -27.81 34.59
C ILE A 239 -10.09 -28.90 35.31
N GLN A 240 -10.87 -28.56 36.34
CA GLN A 240 -11.74 -29.52 37.06
C GLN A 240 -13.13 -29.68 36.44
N ILE A 241 -13.51 -28.83 35.47
CA ILE A 241 -14.84 -28.82 34.86
C ILE A 241 -14.90 -29.79 33.66
N LYS A 242 -15.73 -30.83 33.75
CA LYS A 242 -15.85 -31.91 32.73
C LYS A 242 -16.16 -31.40 31.31
N ASN A 243 -17.10 -30.46 31.15
CA ASN A 243 -17.46 -29.91 29.83
C ASN A 243 -16.32 -29.15 29.15
N LEU A 244 -15.49 -28.45 29.92
CA LEU A 244 -14.37 -27.69 29.37
C LEU A 244 -13.24 -28.62 28.90
N ARG A 245 -13.02 -29.74 29.59
CA ARG A 245 -12.09 -30.78 29.12
C ARG A 245 -12.51 -31.33 27.76
N PHE A 246 -13.79 -31.52 27.54
CA PHE A 246 -14.32 -32.02 26.27
C PHE A 246 -14.09 -31.02 25.12
N HIS A 247 -14.38 -29.73 25.31
CA HIS A 247 -14.17 -28.70 24.27
C HIS A 247 -12.69 -28.49 23.93
N VAL A 248 -11.81 -28.59 24.93
CA VAL A 248 -10.36 -28.54 24.74
C VAL A 248 -9.86 -29.77 23.95
N ILE A 249 -10.38 -30.97 24.25
CA ILE A 249 -10.06 -32.20 23.51
C ILE A 249 -10.57 -32.11 22.07
N GLN A 250 -11.76 -31.57 21.85
CA GLN A 250 -12.34 -31.38 20.51
C GLN A 250 -11.53 -30.38 19.67
N ALA A 251 -11.09 -29.25 20.26
CA ALA A 251 -10.23 -28.28 19.59
C ALA A 251 -8.87 -28.88 19.18
N LEU A 252 -8.26 -29.69 20.05
CA LEU A 252 -7.02 -30.42 19.76
C LEU A 252 -7.22 -31.44 18.62
N ALA A 253 -8.33 -32.18 18.61
CA ALA A 253 -8.65 -33.15 17.57
C ALA A 253 -8.84 -32.49 16.19
N VAL A 254 -9.55 -31.35 16.13
CA VAL A 254 -9.76 -30.57 14.89
C VAL A 254 -8.43 -30.05 14.34
N CYS A 255 -7.53 -29.57 15.21
CA CYS A 255 -6.22 -29.07 14.79
C CYS A 255 -5.33 -30.16 14.22
N LEU A 256 -5.31 -31.34 14.84
CA LEU A 256 -4.52 -32.47 14.36
C LEU A 256 -5.07 -33.02 13.03
N ASN A 257 -6.39 -33.04 12.83
CA ASN A 257 -6.99 -33.37 11.53
C ASN A 257 -6.60 -32.37 10.43
N ASN A 258 -6.55 -31.07 10.74
CA ASN A 258 -6.14 -30.02 9.80
C ASN A 258 -4.64 -30.12 9.43
N LEU A 259 -3.78 -30.44 10.40
CA LEU A 259 -2.35 -30.73 10.16
C LEU A 259 -2.15 -31.95 9.25
N THR A 260 -2.97 -32.99 9.44
CA THR A 260 -2.89 -34.23 8.66
C THR A 260 -3.39 -34.02 7.21
N SER A 261 -4.31 -33.09 7.00
CA SER A 261 -4.85 -32.76 5.66
C SER A 261 -3.96 -31.78 4.88
N GLU A 262 -3.25 -30.85 5.52
CA GLU A 262 -2.23 -30.02 4.85
C GLU A 262 -0.99 -30.84 4.44
N LEU A 263 -0.61 -31.89 5.18
CA LEU A 263 0.45 -32.82 4.77
C LEU A 263 0.10 -33.62 3.50
N LYS A 264 -1.20 -33.89 3.25
CA LYS A 264 -1.70 -34.59 2.05
C LYS A 264 -1.80 -33.72 0.80
N LEU A 265 -1.95 -32.40 0.94
CA LEU A 265 -2.08 -31.46 -0.19
C LEU A 265 -0.78 -31.23 -0.97
N LYS A 266 0.37 -31.69 -0.46
CA LYS A 266 1.67 -31.62 -1.15
C LYS A 266 1.99 -32.81 -2.06
N ASP A 267 1.13 -33.84 -2.12
CA ASP A 267 1.35 -35.04 -2.95
C ASP A 267 0.95 -34.87 -4.43
N GLY A 268 0.58 -33.65 -4.85
CA GLY A 268 0.12 -33.37 -6.22
C GLY A 268 1.17 -32.75 -7.15
N ASN A 269 2.42 -33.24 -7.17
CA ASN A 269 3.32 -33.28 -8.35
C ASN A 269 4.81 -33.44 -7.98
N HIS A 270 5.47 -34.31 -8.76
CA HIS A 270 6.90 -34.62 -8.85
C HIS A 270 7.51 -35.65 -7.87
N ASP A 271 7.86 -36.78 -8.49
CA ASP A 271 8.71 -37.86 -8.02
C ASP A 271 10.11 -37.38 -7.55
N VAL A 272 10.62 -38.08 -6.52
CA VAL A 272 11.99 -38.08 -5.96
C VAL A 272 12.39 -36.92 -5.01
N LYS A 273 11.91 -36.97 -3.75
CA LYS A 273 12.68 -36.73 -2.50
C LYS A 273 11.77 -36.87 -1.25
N PHE A 274 11.52 -38.10 -0.80
CA PHE A 274 10.58 -38.37 0.32
C PHE A 274 11.22 -38.87 1.63
N HIS A 275 12.55 -38.86 1.76
CA HIS A 275 13.23 -39.44 2.95
C HIS A 275 13.93 -38.45 3.91
N SER A 276 14.09 -37.16 3.59
CA SER A 276 14.79 -36.23 4.51
C SER A 276 13.87 -35.42 5.44
N ASP A 277 12.64 -35.12 5.03
CA ASP A 277 11.82 -34.14 5.75
C ASP A 277 10.85 -34.80 6.75
N ASN A 278 10.46 -36.06 6.50
CA ASN A 278 9.66 -36.86 7.45
C ASN A 278 10.51 -37.38 8.64
N SER A 279 11.82 -37.57 8.44
CA SER A 279 12.76 -37.90 9.54
C SER A 279 12.87 -36.75 10.53
N ASN A 280 12.91 -35.48 10.08
CA ASN A 280 13.02 -34.33 10.97
C ASN A 280 11.77 -34.11 11.87
N TYR A 281 10.57 -34.40 11.37
CA TYR A 281 9.32 -34.31 12.16
C TYR A 281 9.23 -35.45 13.19
N CYS A 282 9.47 -36.69 12.75
CA CYS A 282 9.48 -37.85 13.63
C CYS A 282 10.61 -37.73 14.67
N GLU A 283 11.82 -37.32 14.30
CA GLU A 283 12.94 -37.07 15.21
C GLU A 283 12.64 -35.95 16.20
N SER A 284 11.95 -34.88 15.79
CA SER A 284 11.54 -33.79 16.71
C SER A 284 10.51 -34.26 17.73
N ILE A 285 9.50 -35.05 17.32
CA ILE A 285 8.50 -35.61 18.24
C ILE A 285 9.12 -36.69 19.14
N THR A 286 10.00 -37.55 18.62
CA THR A 286 10.70 -38.56 19.41
C THR A 286 11.69 -37.92 20.39
N ALA A 287 12.40 -36.86 20.00
CA ALA A 287 13.29 -36.10 20.88
C ALA A 287 12.53 -35.36 21.99
N VAL A 288 11.35 -34.80 21.71
CA VAL A 288 10.46 -34.19 22.72
C VAL A 288 9.90 -35.27 23.66
N ALA A 289 9.47 -36.42 23.12
CA ALA A 289 8.99 -37.55 23.92
C ALA A 289 10.08 -38.16 24.82
N GLN A 290 11.33 -38.27 24.33
CA GLN A 290 12.49 -38.73 25.11
C GLN A 290 12.90 -37.71 26.18
N LYS A 291 12.92 -36.41 25.84
CA LYS A 291 13.28 -35.32 26.77
C LYS A 291 12.30 -35.21 27.95
N HIS A 292 11.03 -35.54 27.74
CA HIS A 292 10.00 -35.50 28.78
C HIS A 292 9.69 -36.85 29.46
N ARG A 293 10.21 -37.97 28.95
CA ARG A 293 10.06 -39.32 29.54
C ARG A 293 10.54 -39.42 30.99
N GLN A 294 11.49 -38.56 31.38
CA GLN A 294 12.07 -38.53 32.74
C GLN A 294 11.35 -37.57 33.70
N ASN A 295 10.56 -36.60 33.21
CA ASN A 295 9.99 -35.53 34.03
C ASN A 295 8.45 -35.51 34.11
N ASP A 296 7.72 -36.09 33.14
CA ASP A 296 6.25 -36.25 33.22
C ASP A 296 5.76 -37.42 32.33
N PRO A 297 5.53 -38.63 32.88
CA PRO A 297 5.13 -39.82 32.11
C PRO A 297 3.71 -39.73 31.52
N ASN A 298 2.84 -38.85 32.04
CA ASN A 298 1.50 -38.65 31.50
C ASN A 298 1.53 -37.83 30.20
N PHE A 299 2.49 -36.92 30.08
CA PHE A 299 2.68 -36.09 28.89
C PHE A 299 3.21 -36.90 27.69
N SER A 300 4.21 -37.76 27.93
CA SER A 300 4.73 -38.68 26.91
C SER A 300 3.64 -39.65 26.41
N SER A 301 2.76 -40.09 27.31
CA SER A 301 1.59 -40.92 26.98
C SER A 301 0.54 -40.19 26.13
N ALA A 302 0.28 -38.90 26.38
CA ALA A 302 -0.69 -38.09 25.63
C ALA A 302 -0.19 -37.73 24.22
N ILE A 303 1.09 -37.34 24.08
CA ILE A 303 1.70 -37.09 22.76
C ILE A 303 1.76 -38.36 21.91
N TYR A 304 2.07 -39.50 22.52
CA TYR A 304 2.09 -40.79 21.81
C TYR A 304 0.68 -41.25 21.39
N LYS A 305 -0.36 -40.93 22.20
CA LYS A 305 -1.77 -41.14 21.84
C LYS A 305 -2.21 -40.22 20.69
N LEU A 306 -1.78 -38.96 20.68
CA LEU A 306 -2.06 -37.99 19.60
C LEU A 306 -1.34 -38.39 18.30
N HIS A 307 -0.13 -38.94 18.39
CA HIS A 307 0.61 -39.47 17.23
C HIS A 307 -0.09 -40.66 16.56
N LEU A 308 -0.69 -41.56 17.34
CA LEU A 308 -1.48 -42.70 16.81
C LEU A 308 -2.82 -42.27 16.18
N LEU A 309 -3.43 -41.19 16.68
CA LEU A 309 -4.65 -40.62 16.12
C LEU A 309 -4.42 -39.92 14.77
N CYS A 310 -3.26 -39.29 14.57
CA CYS A 310 -2.89 -38.70 13.27
C CYS A 310 -2.62 -39.75 12.17
N LEU A 311 -2.35 -41.00 12.53
CA LEU A 311 -2.10 -42.10 11.58
C LEU A 311 -3.36 -42.88 11.19
N SER A 312 -4.51 -42.58 11.80
CA SER A 312 -5.74 -43.35 11.64
C SER A 312 -6.78 -42.61 10.78
N ASP A 313 -6.57 -42.65 9.46
CA ASP A 313 -7.65 -42.46 8.49
C ASP A 313 -8.32 -43.82 8.27
N SER A 314 -9.63 -43.92 8.55
CA SER A 314 -10.36 -45.19 8.74
C SER A 314 -10.45 -46.09 7.49
N ARG A 315 -10.00 -45.63 6.32
CA ARG A 315 -9.96 -46.43 5.09
C ARG A 315 -8.63 -47.17 4.85
N ASN A 316 -7.58 -46.90 5.63
CA ASN A 316 -6.25 -47.51 5.45
C ASN A 316 -5.83 -48.48 6.57
N CYS A 317 -6.63 -48.67 7.62
CA CYS A 317 -6.33 -49.65 8.69
C CYS A 317 -6.27 -51.09 8.16
N THR A 318 -6.95 -51.41 7.06
CA THR A 318 -6.89 -52.75 6.45
C THR A 318 -5.51 -53.05 5.84
N GLY A 319 -4.91 -52.09 5.14
CA GLY A 319 -3.62 -52.27 4.46
C GLY A 319 -2.41 -52.44 5.38
N VAL A 320 -2.43 -51.85 6.58
CA VAL A 320 -1.32 -51.96 7.55
C VAL A 320 -1.29 -53.32 8.24
N PHE A 321 -2.45 -53.92 8.54
CA PHE A 321 -2.51 -55.28 9.07
C PHE A 321 -2.20 -56.33 8.00
N ASP A 322 -2.61 -56.11 6.75
CA ASP A 322 -2.31 -57.01 5.63
C ASP A 322 -0.81 -56.97 5.25
N GLN A 323 -0.16 -55.79 5.33
CA GLN A 323 1.31 -55.68 5.19
C GLN A 323 2.07 -56.36 6.34
N TRP A 324 1.51 -56.39 7.54
CA TRP A 324 2.13 -57.07 8.69
C TRP A 324 2.03 -58.60 8.63
N ASP A 325 0.92 -59.14 8.12
CA ASP A 325 0.78 -60.57 7.84
C ASP A 325 1.72 -61.04 6.71
N THR A 326 2.10 -60.16 5.78
CA THR A 326 3.14 -60.48 4.79
C THR A 326 4.56 -60.45 5.36
N MET A 327 4.83 -59.68 6.42
CA MET A 327 6.17 -59.63 7.05
C MET A 327 6.44 -60.79 8.03
N SER A 328 5.40 -61.48 8.51
CA SER A 328 5.54 -62.62 9.43
C SER A 328 5.86 -63.96 8.72
N HIS A 329 5.87 -63.97 7.37
CA HIS A 329 6.06 -65.18 6.56
C HIS A 329 7.38 -65.23 5.75
N GLU A 330 8.31 -64.29 5.91
CA GLU A 330 9.65 -64.39 5.30
C GLU A 330 10.59 -65.32 6.10
N PRO A 331 11.23 -66.32 5.47
CA PRO A 331 12.12 -67.22 6.17
C PRO A 331 13.48 -66.56 6.46
N GLN A 332 13.87 -66.64 7.74
CA GLN A 332 15.14 -66.17 8.31
C GLN A 332 16.35 -66.35 7.37
N ARG A 333 16.97 -65.24 6.99
CA ARG A 333 18.38 -65.21 6.59
C ARG A 333 19.15 -64.23 7.47
N ASN A 334 19.97 -64.82 8.33
CA ASN A 334 21.13 -64.30 9.07
C ASN A 334 21.38 -62.79 8.99
N CYS A 335 20.94 -62.07 10.02
CA CYS A 335 21.57 -60.84 10.51
C CYS A 335 21.51 -60.86 12.04
N ASP A 336 22.57 -61.35 12.68
CA ASP A 336 22.85 -61.06 14.08
C ASP A 336 23.32 -59.59 14.15
N GLU A 337 22.44 -58.69 14.62
CA GLU A 337 22.78 -57.48 15.43
C GLU A 337 21.59 -56.51 15.67
N ASP A 338 20.36 -56.79 15.19
CA ASP A 338 19.21 -55.86 15.34
C ASP A 338 18.06 -56.35 16.26
N ASP A 339 18.32 -57.29 17.18
CA ASP A 339 17.28 -57.87 18.05
C ASP A 339 16.73 -56.91 19.12
N ALA A 340 17.46 -55.85 19.48
CA ALA A 340 17.01 -54.88 20.48
C ALA A 340 15.91 -53.93 19.96
N GLN A 341 15.97 -53.56 18.67
CA GLN A 341 14.94 -52.68 18.07
C GLN A 341 13.63 -53.42 17.77
N SER A 342 13.67 -54.74 17.56
CA SER A 342 12.46 -55.53 17.30
C SER A 342 11.63 -55.75 18.58
N LEU A 343 12.29 -55.88 19.73
CA LEU A 343 11.65 -56.04 21.04
C LEU A 343 11.01 -54.71 21.51
N GLU A 344 11.71 -53.58 21.34
CA GLU A 344 11.19 -52.25 21.73
C GLU A 344 10.00 -51.84 20.85
N LYS A 345 10.00 -52.19 19.55
CA LYS A 345 8.85 -52.00 18.64
C LYS A 345 7.65 -52.87 19.02
N ARG A 346 7.87 -54.11 19.49
CA ARG A 346 6.80 -55.01 19.95
C ARG A 346 6.18 -54.56 21.28
N GLU A 347 6.99 -54.07 22.23
CA GLU A 347 6.48 -53.51 23.48
C GLU A 347 5.70 -52.20 23.25
N LEU A 348 6.17 -51.33 22.35
CA LEU A 348 5.47 -50.11 21.95
C LEU A 348 4.10 -50.41 21.32
N ALA A 349 4.01 -51.46 20.49
CA ALA A 349 2.76 -51.89 19.86
C ALA A 349 1.75 -52.43 20.89
N CYS A 350 2.20 -53.25 21.85
CA CYS A 350 1.34 -53.71 22.96
C CYS A 350 0.82 -52.54 23.81
N VAL A 351 1.66 -51.55 24.13
CA VAL A 351 1.25 -50.37 24.90
C VAL A 351 0.28 -49.48 24.12
N ALA A 352 0.45 -49.37 22.80
CA ALA A 352 -0.46 -48.64 21.92
C ALA A 352 -1.84 -49.29 21.85
N VAL A 353 -1.90 -50.61 21.62
CA VAL A 353 -3.16 -51.36 21.50
C VAL A 353 -3.93 -51.39 22.83
N THR A 354 -3.26 -51.64 23.96
CA THR A 354 -3.89 -51.58 25.29
C THR A 354 -4.45 -50.19 25.60
N LYS A 355 -3.78 -49.12 25.16
CA LYS A 355 -4.26 -47.74 25.33
C LYS A 355 -5.40 -47.37 24.39
N ILE A 356 -5.46 -47.94 23.17
CA ILE A 356 -6.59 -47.78 22.24
C ILE A 356 -7.83 -48.47 22.83
N VAL A 357 -7.69 -49.70 23.31
CA VAL A 357 -8.76 -50.46 23.97
C VAL A 357 -9.26 -49.72 25.22
N TYR A 358 -8.36 -49.20 26.06
CA TYR A 358 -8.74 -48.40 27.23
C TYR A 358 -9.42 -47.07 26.87
N THR A 359 -9.02 -46.43 25.76
CA THR A 359 -9.63 -45.17 25.30
C THR A 359 -11.01 -45.40 24.72
N LEU A 360 -11.22 -46.48 23.96
CA LEU A 360 -12.54 -46.91 23.49
C LEU A 360 -13.45 -47.31 24.66
N HIS A 361 -12.92 -48.03 25.65
CA HIS A 361 -13.63 -48.34 26.88
C HIS A 361 -14.05 -47.06 27.62
N CYS A 362 -13.16 -46.07 27.81
CA CYS A 362 -13.51 -44.78 28.44
C CYS A 362 -14.50 -43.93 27.64
N LEU A 363 -14.56 -44.07 26.30
CA LEU A 363 -15.54 -43.38 25.45
C LEU A 363 -16.93 -44.02 25.54
N LEU A 364 -16.99 -45.35 25.71
CA LEU A 364 -18.25 -46.11 25.77
C LEU A 364 -18.82 -46.26 27.19
N THR A 365 -18.03 -46.04 28.25
CA THR A 365 -18.44 -46.21 29.67
C THR A 365 -18.82 -44.92 30.40
N VAL A 366 -18.77 -43.76 29.76
CA VAL A 366 -19.17 -42.48 30.37
C VAL A 366 -20.50 -42.02 29.75
N ASP A 367 -21.62 -42.37 30.40
CA ASP A 367 -22.98 -41.83 30.25
C ASP A 367 -23.32 -41.19 28.89
N TRP A 368 -23.03 -41.91 27.81
CA TRP A 368 -23.27 -41.44 26.45
C TRP A 368 -24.75 -41.50 26.11
N GLU A 369 -25.49 -42.44 26.72
CA GLU A 369 -26.95 -42.52 26.66
C GLU A 369 -27.61 -41.26 27.23
N ASP A 370 -27.21 -40.77 28.42
CA ASP A 370 -27.83 -39.58 29.03
C ASP A 370 -27.55 -38.30 28.24
N PHE A 371 -26.32 -38.12 27.73
CA PHE A 371 -25.97 -36.96 26.92
C PHE A 371 -26.69 -36.94 25.56
N PHE A 372 -26.87 -38.11 24.95
CA PHE A 372 -27.53 -38.25 23.64
C PHE A 372 -29.06 -38.13 23.76
N VAL A 373 -29.65 -38.69 24.82
CA VAL A 373 -31.08 -38.56 25.14
C VAL A 373 -31.45 -37.11 25.51
N ASP A 374 -30.58 -36.38 26.23
CA ASP A 374 -30.81 -34.98 26.59
C ASP A 374 -30.72 -34.02 25.37
N LYS A 375 -29.85 -34.33 24.40
CA LYS A 375 -29.75 -33.59 23.12
C LYS A 375 -30.87 -33.91 22.14
N CYS A 376 -31.43 -35.12 22.18
CA CYS A 376 -32.57 -35.53 21.35
C CYS A 376 -33.93 -35.06 21.90
N ASN A 377 -34.05 -34.84 23.22
CA ASN A 377 -35.30 -34.45 23.88
C ASN A 377 -35.43 -32.94 24.20
N THR A 378 -34.36 -32.16 24.10
CA THR A 378 -34.43 -30.71 24.36
C THR A 378 -34.90 -29.94 23.12
N ASN A 379 -36.16 -29.51 23.13
CA ASN A 379 -36.70 -28.47 22.24
C ASN A 379 -36.04 -27.10 22.54
N THR A 380 -34.75 -26.97 22.21
CA THR A 380 -34.05 -25.68 22.20
C THR A 380 -33.92 -25.16 20.76
N PRO A 381 -33.99 -23.83 20.54
CA PRO A 381 -34.09 -23.25 19.22
C PRO A 381 -32.70 -23.12 18.59
N ASP A 382 -32.15 -24.21 18.07
CA ASP A 382 -31.33 -24.20 16.84
C ASP A 382 -30.98 -25.62 16.36
N PRO A 383 -31.89 -26.31 15.62
CA PRO A 383 -31.64 -27.64 15.06
C PRO A 383 -31.09 -27.62 13.62
N GLU A 384 -30.89 -26.46 13.00
CA GLU A 384 -30.58 -26.40 11.55
C GLU A 384 -29.14 -26.77 11.20
N ASP A 385 -28.15 -26.51 12.06
CA ASP A 385 -26.73 -26.79 11.76
C ASP A 385 -26.38 -28.29 11.80
N PHE A 386 -27.06 -29.07 12.63
CA PHE A 386 -26.81 -30.51 12.69
C PHE A 386 -27.62 -31.28 11.63
N ARG A 387 -28.81 -30.78 11.26
CA ARG A 387 -29.62 -31.34 10.17
C ARG A 387 -29.11 -30.95 8.78
N SER A 388 -28.43 -29.82 8.61
CA SER A 388 -27.83 -29.42 7.33
C SER A 388 -26.66 -30.32 6.95
N LEU A 389 -25.84 -30.74 7.92
CA LEU A 389 -24.71 -31.66 7.71
C LEU A 389 -25.12 -33.06 7.26
N LEU A 390 -26.35 -33.48 7.59
CA LEU A 390 -26.92 -34.79 7.23
C LEU A 390 -27.77 -34.74 5.95
N LYS A 391 -28.12 -33.56 5.44
CA LYS A 391 -28.91 -33.42 4.20
C LYS A 391 -28.10 -33.60 2.91
N ASP A 392 -26.78 -33.35 2.96
CA ASP A 392 -25.93 -33.40 1.75
C ASP A 392 -25.43 -34.79 1.36
N LYS A 393 -25.76 -35.82 2.16
CA LYS A 393 -25.52 -37.21 1.79
C LYS A 393 -26.74 -38.00 2.25
N GLU A 394 -27.46 -38.61 1.32
CA GLU A 394 -28.60 -39.52 1.57
C GLU A 394 -28.14 -40.80 2.32
N VAL A 395 -27.58 -40.66 3.52
CA VAL A 395 -27.16 -41.77 4.36
C VAL A 395 -28.03 -41.77 5.59
N ASN A 396 -28.90 -42.78 5.65
CA ASN A 396 -29.80 -42.99 6.76
C ASN A 396 -29.00 -43.10 8.08
N GLN A 397 -29.41 -42.37 9.10
CA GLN A 397 -28.70 -42.21 10.37
C GLN A 397 -28.46 -43.56 11.07
N ASP A 398 -29.37 -44.52 10.86
CA ASP A 398 -29.31 -45.87 11.41
C ASP A 398 -28.29 -46.78 10.70
N VAL A 399 -28.04 -46.53 9.40
CA VAL A 399 -27.02 -47.25 8.61
C VAL A 399 -25.61 -46.85 9.04
N LEU A 400 -25.42 -45.57 9.38
CA LEU A 400 -24.13 -45.04 9.83
C LEU A 400 -23.76 -45.58 11.22
N LEU A 401 -24.76 -45.78 12.09
CA LEU A 401 -24.61 -46.40 13.40
C LEU A 401 -24.30 -47.90 13.32
N ALA A 402 -24.98 -48.63 12.43
CA ALA A 402 -24.71 -50.04 12.18
C ALA A 402 -23.27 -50.26 11.64
N CYS A 403 -22.84 -49.47 10.66
CA CYS A 403 -21.48 -49.56 10.12
C CYS A 403 -20.39 -49.30 11.19
N LEU A 404 -20.60 -48.31 12.06
CA LEU A 404 -19.66 -48.01 13.14
C LEU A 404 -19.56 -49.14 14.18
N ALA A 405 -20.69 -49.75 14.55
CA ALA A 405 -20.71 -50.88 15.47
C ALA A 405 -20.01 -52.11 14.88
N THR A 406 -20.27 -52.42 13.60
CA THR A 406 -19.65 -53.54 12.89
C THR A 406 -18.13 -53.32 12.72
N ASP A 407 -17.68 -52.11 12.41
CA ASP A 407 -16.25 -51.78 12.27
C ASP A 407 -15.50 -51.90 13.61
N VAL A 408 -16.10 -51.44 14.72
CA VAL A 408 -15.52 -51.58 16.06
C VAL A 408 -15.44 -53.06 16.46
N CYS A 409 -16.49 -53.86 16.21
CA CYS A 409 -16.47 -55.30 16.43
C CYS A 409 -15.40 -56.02 15.61
N ASN A 410 -15.21 -55.64 14.34
CA ASN A 410 -14.19 -56.21 13.46
C ASN A 410 -12.77 -55.90 13.93
N ILE A 411 -12.52 -54.68 14.40
CA ILE A 411 -11.24 -54.28 14.99
C ILE A 411 -10.96 -55.07 16.27
N LEU A 412 -11.94 -55.18 17.18
CA LEU A 412 -11.79 -55.94 18.43
C LEU A 412 -11.59 -57.45 18.21
N ASN A 413 -12.24 -58.03 17.19
CA ASN A 413 -12.06 -59.43 16.83
C ASN A 413 -10.69 -59.73 16.20
N ARG A 414 -10.15 -58.80 15.39
CA ARG A 414 -8.79 -58.93 14.84
C ARG A 414 -7.72 -58.76 15.93
N VAL A 415 -7.92 -57.80 16.84
CA VAL A 415 -7.04 -57.61 18.02
C VAL A 415 -7.03 -58.87 18.90
N ALA A 416 -8.20 -59.46 19.21
CA ALA A 416 -8.28 -60.69 19.99
C ALA A 416 -7.62 -61.90 19.29
N ARG A 417 -7.75 -62.02 17.96
CA ARG A 417 -7.12 -63.10 17.17
C ARG A 417 -5.58 -62.99 17.18
N TYR A 418 -5.07 -61.77 17.07
CA TYR A 418 -3.64 -61.48 17.09
C TYR A 418 -2.98 -61.86 18.43
N PHE A 419 -3.64 -61.55 19.55
CA PHE A 419 -3.17 -61.96 20.89
C PHE A 419 -3.29 -63.47 21.15
N GLY A 420 -4.29 -64.14 20.56
CA GLY A 420 -4.49 -65.58 20.73
C GLY A 420 -3.51 -66.47 19.95
N GLN A 421 -2.92 -65.97 18.86
CA GLN A 421 -2.12 -66.80 17.94
C GLN A 421 -0.60 -66.61 18.05
N ASN A 422 -0.08 -65.50 18.61
CA ASN A 422 1.34 -65.18 18.40
C ASN A 422 2.23 -64.73 19.56
N LEU A 423 1.85 -64.65 20.84
CA LEU A 423 2.84 -64.47 21.92
C LEU A 423 2.41 -65.03 23.30
N GLN A 424 3.34 -65.74 23.95
CA GLN A 424 3.37 -65.96 25.40
C GLN A 424 3.77 -64.66 26.13
N LEU A 425 2.93 -63.62 26.06
CA LEU A 425 3.10 -62.38 26.84
C LEU A 425 1.90 -62.17 27.78
N PRO A 426 2.10 -61.60 28.98
CA PRO A 426 1.05 -61.46 29.98
C PRO A 426 0.14 -60.28 29.62
N VAL A 427 -0.91 -60.53 28.86
CA VAL A 427 -2.06 -59.62 28.81
C VAL A 427 -2.74 -59.71 30.18
N THR A 428 -2.95 -58.58 30.85
CA THR A 428 -3.66 -58.55 32.13
C THR A 428 -5.10 -59.02 31.92
N GLU A 429 -5.58 -59.91 32.78
CA GLU A 429 -6.94 -60.48 32.74
C GLU A 429 -8.04 -59.41 32.63
N GLN A 430 -7.79 -58.22 33.21
CA GLN A 430 -8.63 -57.03 33.09
C GLN A 430 -8.86 -56.59 31.63
N THR A 431 -7.81 -56.58 30.79
CA THR A 431 -7.91 -56.12 29.39
C THR A 431 -8.72 -57.09 28.53
N LEU A 432 -8.64 -58.39 28.82
CA LEU A 432 -9.46 -59.41 28.18
C LEU A 432 -10.94 -59.30 28.59
N ASN A 433 -11.20 -59.02 29.87
CA ASN A 433 -12.55 -58.78 30.38
C ASN A 433 -13.18 -57.51 29.78
N ASP A 434 -12.42 -56.43 29.63
CA ASP A 434 -12.89 -55.19 29.01
C ASP A 434 -13.21 -55.37 27.51
N ILE A 435 -12.44 -56.21 26.81
CA ILE A 435 -12.72 -56.59 25.41
C ILE A 435 -13.99 -57.43 25.30
N GLU A 436 -14.21 -58.40 26.19
CA GLU A 436 -15.46 -59.19 26.20
C GLU A 436 -16.68 -58.33 26.53
N LEU A 437 -16.56 -57.38 27.47
CA LEU A 437 -17.64 -56.47 27.84
C LEU A 437 -18.06 -55.59 26.65
N MET A 438 -17.08 -55.00 25.94
CA MET A 438 -17.36 -54.19 24.75
C MET A 438 -17.99 -55.01 23.61
N LYS A 439 -17.59 -56.28 23.43
CA LYS A 439 -18.23 -57.16 22.44
C LYS A 439 -19.70 -57.42 22.75
N ARG A 440 -20.05 -57.60 24.02
CA ARG A 440 -21.44 -57.75 24.46
C ARG A 440 -22.27 -56.51 24.15
N GLN A 441 -21.76 -55.33 24.52
CA GLN A 441 -22.46 -54.06 24.29
C GLN A 441 -22.65 -53.75 22.79
N CYS A 442 -21.64 -54.02 21.96
CA CYS A 442 -21.79 -53.83 20.50
C CYS A 442 -22.80 -54.81 19.90
N SER A 443 -22.85 -56.06 20.39
CA SER A 443 -23.82 -57.06 19.91
C SER A 443 -25.26 -56.71 20.33
N GLU A 444 -25.46 -56.10 21.50
CA GLU A 444 -26.79 -55.60 21.92
C GLU A 444 -27.28 -54.43 21.05
N VAL A 445 -26.39 -53.51 20.69
CA VAL A 445 -26.69 -52.39 19.77
C VAL A 445 -27.00 -52.89 18.36
N GLU A 446 -26.23 -53.85 17.85
CA GLU A 446 -26.44 -54.46 16.53
C GLU A 446 -27.76 -55.25 16.47
N ALA A 447 -28.13 -55.94 17.56
CA ALA A 447 -29.42 -56.62 17.69
C ALA A 447 -30.61 -55.63 17.77
N HIS A 448 -30.44 -54.50 18.46
CA HIS A 448 -31.46 -53.45 18.54
C HIS A 448 -31.68 -52.75 17.20
N LEU A 449 -30.62 -52.47 16.44
CA LEU A 449 -30.67 -51.87 15.10
C LEU A 449 -31.23 -52.85 14.05
N SER A 450 -30.89 -54.13 14.13
CA SER A 450 -31.44 -55.16 13.24
C SER A 450 -32.95 -55.32 13.41
N GLN A 451 -33.46 -55.16 14.65
CA GLN A 451 -34.90 -55.21 14.94
C GLN A 451 -35.66 -54.00 14.36
N VAL A 452 -34.99 -52.86 14.15
CA VAL A 452 -35.57 -51.64 13.54
C VAL A 452 -35.50 -51.70 12.01
N LEU A 453 -34.45 -52.31 11.44
CA LEU A 453 -34.25 -52.42 9.99
C LEU A 453 -35.08 -53.51 9.32
N ASP A 454 -35.54 -54.54 10.06
CA ASP A 454 -36.32 -55.65 9.51
C ASP A 454 -37.76 -55.27 9.05
N GLU A 455 -38.28 -54.08 9.39
CA GLU A 455 -39.60 -53.62 8.92
C GLU A 455 -39.57 -52.98 7.51
N ASP A 456 -38.41 -52.53 6.99
CA ASP A 456 -38.33 -51.73 5.73
C ASP A 456 -37.64 -52.42 4.54
N VAL A 457 -36.98 -53.58 4.74
CA VAL A 457 -36.19 -54.27 3.70
C VAL A 457 -37.04 -54.84 2.54
N LEU A 458 -38.33 -55.11 2.76
CA LEU A 458 -39.20 -55.68 1.71
C LEU A 458 -39.66 -54.65 0.65
N LEU A 459 -39.49 -53.35 0.90
CA LEU A 459 -39.89 -52.27 0.00
C LEU A 459 -38.76 -51.84 -0.95
N ALA A 460 -37.51 -51.89 -0.50
CA ALA A 460 -36.33 -51.42 -1.23
C ALA A 460 -35.94 -52.33 -2.41
N GLU A 461 -36.10 -53.65 -2.28
CA GLU A 461 -35.73 -54.63 -3.32
C GLU A 461 -36.65 -54.59 -4.56
N LYS A 462 -37.89 -54.11 -4.41
CA LYS A 462 -38.83 -53.95 -5.54
C LYS A 462 -38.64 -52.65 -6.31
N LEU A 463 -38.07 -51.62 -5.68
CA LEU A 463 -37.82 -50.32 -6.30
C LEU A 463 -36.55 -50.34 -7.18
N THR A 464 -35.51 -51.05 -6.75
CA THR A 464 -34.20 -51.09 -7.44
C THR A 464 -34.30 -51.70 -8.84
N VAL A 465 -35.00 -52.83 -8.98
CA VAL A 465 -35.17 -53.52 -10.27
C VAL A 465 -36.04 -52.73 -11.25
N ALA A 466 -37.02 -51.97 -10.75
CA ALA A 466 -37.85 -51.09 -11.60
C ALA A 466 -37.07 -49.85 -12.07
N MET A 467 -36.19 -49.31 -11.23
CA MET A 467 -35.36 -48.14 -11.54
C MET A 467 -34.24 -48.46 -12.55
N GLU A 468 -33.65 -49.67 -12.52
CA GLU A 468 -32.60 -50.06 -13.47
C GLU A 468 -33.12 -50.25 -14.90
N MET A 469 -34.32 -50.81 -15.08
CA MET A 469 -34.95 -50.95 -16.40
C MET A 469 -35.37 -49.60 -17.00
N ASP A 470 -35.82 -48.65 -16.17
CA ASP A 470 -36.18 -47.30 -16.63
C ASP A 470 -34.92 -46.46 -16.94
N ARG A 471 -33.81 -46.69 -16.21
CA ARG A 471 -32.51 -46.05 -16.45
C ARG A 471 -31.92 -46.39 -17.82
N GLU A 472 -31.87 -47.67 -18.20
CA GLU A 472 -31.36 -48.09 -19.51
C GLU A 472 -32.23 -47.58 -20.67
N ALA A 473 -33.56 -47.56 -20.49
CA ALA A 473 -34.49 -47.03 -21.49
C ALA A 473 -34.47 -45.50 -21.60
N ASN A 474 -34.03 -44.80 -20.56
CA ASN A 474 -33.86 -43.35 -20.55
C ASN A 474 -32.51 -42.94 -21.18
N GLU A 475 -31.42 -43.64 -20.88
CA GLU A 475 -30.09 -43.41 -21.50
C GLU A 475 -30.14 -43.56 -23.04
N GLN A 476 -30.82 -44.58 -23.56
CA GLN A 476 -31.00 -44.75 -25.01
C GLN A 476 -31.85 -43.64 -25.65
N ARG A 477 -32.86 -43.13 -24.94
CA ARG A 477 -33.70 -42.03 -25.42
C ARG A 477 -32.94 -40.71 -25.44
N GLU A 478 -32.13 -40.45 -24.43
CA GLU A 478 -31.29 -39.25 -24.34
C GLU A 478 -30.23 -39.21 -25.44
N HIS A 479 -29.53 -40.32 -25.69
CA HIS A 479 -28.52 -40.39 -26.76
C HIS A 479 -29.16 -40.24 -28.17
N MET A 480 -30.34 -40.82 -28.39
CA MET A 480 -31.09 -40.63 -29.65
C MET A 480 -31.57 -39.20 -29.85
N TRP A 481 -32.00 -38.52 -28.78
CA TRP A 481 -32.37 -37.12 -28.83
C TRP A 481 -31.17 -36.23 -29.16
N LEU A 482 -30.01 -36.47 -28.53
CA LEU A 482 -28.79 -35.69 -28.75
C LEU A 482 -28.36 -35.75 -30.23
N LEU A 483 -28.33 -36.94 -30.84
CA LEU A 483 -27.95 -37.09 -32.25
C LEU A 483 -28.90 -36.36 -33.22
N GLU A 484 -30.21 -36.40 -32.96
CA GLU A 484 -31.19 -35.68 -33.79
C GLU A 484 -31.11 -34.16 -33.57
N ALA A 485 -30.87 -33.70 -32.34
CA ALA A 485 -30.66 -32.28 -32.03
C ALA A 485 -29.38 -31.75 -32.73
N ILE A 486 -28.27 -32.49 -32.65
CA ILE A 486 -27.02 -32.15 -33.36
C ILE A 486 -27.28 -32.05 -34.87
N ARG A 487 -27.97 -33.03 -35.47
CA ARG A 487 -28.29 -33.03 -36.90
C ARG A 487 -29.09 -31.78 -37.31
N ARG A 488 -30.10 -31.40 -36.51
CA ARG A 488 -30.92 -30.21 -36.78
C ARG A 488 -30.13 -28.91 -36.67
N VAL A 489 -29.21 -28.82 -35.71
CA VAL A 489 -28.30 -27.68 -35.54
C VAL A 489 -27.32 -27.58 -36.71
N ASP A 490 -26.64 -28.66 -37.07
CA ASP A 490 -25.68 -28.69 -38.19
C ASP A 490 -26.34 -28.33 -39.53
N GLU A 491 -27.53 -28.87 -39.81
CA GLU A 491 -28.25 -28.66 -41.07
C GLU A 491 -29.11 -27.38 -41.09
N ARG A 492 -29.17 -26.61 -39.98
CA ARG A 492 -29.99 -25.39 -39.85
C ARG A 492 -31.47 -25.60 -40.15
N LEU A 493 -32.02 -26.72 -39.67
CA LEU A 493 -33.43 -27.08 -39.86
C LEU A 493 -34.37 -26.20 -39.04
N GLU A 494 -35.66 -26.20 -39.37
CA GLU A 494 -36.67 -25.45 -38.60
C GLU A 494 -36.66 -25.86 -37.12
N GLY A 495 -36.59 -24.88 -36.21
CA GLY A 495 -36.47 -25.11 -34.76
C GLY A 495 -35.03 -25.28 -34.23
N TYR A 496 -33.99 -25.20 -35.09
CA TYR A 496 -32.60 -25.43 -34.65
C TYR A 496 -32.13 -24.52 -33.49
N GLU A 497 -32.69 -23.31 -33.37
CA GLU A 497 -32.34 -22.38 -32.30
C GLU A 497 -32.81 -22.86 -30.92
N ASP A 498 -33.97 -23.50 -30.87
CA ASP A 498 -34.53 -24.08 -29.65
C ASP A 498 -33.75 -25.33 -29.27
N ASP A 499 -33.42 -26.18 -30.27
CA ASP A 499 -32.57 -27.36 -30.07
C ASP A 499 -31.16 -26.95 -29.61
N LEU A 500 -30.57 -25.89 -30.17
CA LEU A 500 -29.27 -25.35 -29.72
C LEU A 500 -29.32 -24.81 -28.29
N GLY A 501 -30.40 -24.11 -27.91
CA GLY A 501 -30.60 -23.65 -26.53
C GLY A 501 -30.76 -24.81 -25.55
N GLN A 502 -31.44 -25.88 -25.94
CA GLN A 502 -31.56 -27.10 -25.15
C GLN A 502 -30.22 -27.82 -25.01
N LEU A 503 -29.42 -27.92 -26.08
CA LEU A 503 -28.08 -28.51 -26.04
C LEU A 503 -27.13 -27.77 -25.09
N LEU A 504 -27.23 -26.45 -25.00
CA LEU A 504 -26.43 -25.66 -24.04
C LEU A 504 -26.93 -25.82 -22.60
N SER A 505 -28.21 -26.18 -22.41
CA SER A 505 -28.82 -26.36 -21.09
C SER A 505 -28.72 -27.81 -20.56
N ALA A 506 -28.42 -28.78 -21.43
CA ALA A 506 -28.39 -30.21 -21.12
C ALA A 506 -27.09 -30.63 -20.40
N SER A 507 -27.04 -30.40 -19.08
CA SER A 507 -25.81 -30.60 -18.28
C SER A 507 -25.32 -32.05 -18.11
N ASN A 508 -26.12 -33.03 -18.54
CA ASN A 508 -25.78 -34.45 -18.61
C ASN A 508 -24.95 -34.80 -19.86
N GLN A 509 -24.88 -33.92 -20.86
CA GLN A 509 -24.28 -34.19 -22.18
C GLN A 509 -22.92 -33.50 -22.40
N TRP A 510 -22.43 -32.72 -21.44
CA TRP A 510 -21.23 -31.89 -21.62
C TRP A 510 -19.92 -32.68 -21.79
N GLU A 511 -19.88 -33.96 -21.41
CA GLU A 511 -18.72 -34.84 -21.58
C GLU A 511 -18.72 -35.60 -22.92
N GLU A 512 -19.83 -35.55 -23.69
CA GLU A 512 -19.89 -36.25 -24.97
C GLU A 512 -19.10 -35.52 -26.06
N ASP A 513 -18.20 -36.23 -26.74
CA ASP A 513 -17.41 -35.67 -27.85
C ASP A 513 -18.29 -35.18 -29.01
N SER A 514 -19.43 -35.86 -29.25
CA SER A 514 -20.41 -35.49 -30.27
C SER A 514 -21.00 -34.09 -30.04
N TRP A 515 -21.27 -33.75 -28.78
CA TRP A 515 -21.76 -32.43 -28.37
C TRP A 515 -20.68 -31.37 -28.58
N MET A 516 -19.44 -31.63 -28.17
CA MET A 516 -18.32 -30.72 -28.36
C MET A 516 -18.03 -30.45 -29.85
N GLU A 517 -18.00 -31.48 -30.69
CA GLU A 517 -17.80 -31.36 -32.14
C GLU A 517 -18.92 -30.53 -32.79
N CYS A 518 -20.17 -30.71 -32.36
CA CYS A 518 -21.31 -29.90 -32.82
C CYS A 518 -21.09 -28.41 -32.55
N LEU A 519 -20.65 -28.06 -31.33
CA LEU A 519 -20.36 -26.66 -30.96
C LEU A 519 -19.22 -26.06 -31.79
N GLU A 520 -18.14 -26.82 -32.03
CA GLU A 520 -16.99 -26.40 -32.84
C GLU A 520 -17.36 -26.15 -34.32
N ARG A 521 -18.27 -26.96 -34.89
CA ARG A 521 -18.78 -26.75 -36.27
C ARG A 521 -19.72 -25.55 -36.38
N ASN A 522 -20.43 -25.20 -35.31
CA ASN A 522 -21.51 -24.22 -35.32
C ASN A 522 -21.18 -22.89 -34.61
N ILE A 523 -19.91 -22.49 -34.56
CA ILE A 523 -19.46 -21.21 -33.95
C ILE A 523 -20.26 -20.00 -34.45
N THR A 524 -20.60 -19.94 -35.74
CA THR A 524 -21.40 -18.85 -36.31
C THR A 524 -22.86 -18.86 -35.85
N ALA A 525 -23.41 -20.03 -35.47
CA ALA A 525 -24.71 -20.13 -34.79
C ALA A 525 -24.67 -19.51 -33.40
N LEU A 526 -23.55 -19.76 -32.71
CA LEU A 526 -23.31 -19.38 -31.32
C LEU A 526 -22.97 -17.89 -31.18
N ALA A 527 -22.70 -17.22 -32.30
CA ALA A 527 -22.48 -15.77 -32.43
C ALA A 527 -23.75 -14.92 -32.23
N VAL A 528 -24.62 -15.33 -31.30
CA VAL A 528 -25.82 -14.61 -30.89
C VAL A 528 -25.72 -14.38 -29.38
N PRO A 529 -25.98 -13.15 -28.87
CA PRO A 529 -25.72 -12.81 -27.46
C PRO A 529 -26.28 -13.80 -26.44
N ARG A 530 -27.51 -14.31 -26.66
CA ARG A 530 -28.14 -15.29 -25.76
C ARG A 530 -27.37 -16.62 -25.66
N PHE A 531 -26.84 -17.11 -26.77
CA PHE A 531 -26.12 -18.39 -26.81
C PHE A 531 -24.70 -18.23 -26.29
N THR A 532 -24.05 -17.09 -26.57
CA THR A 532 -22.75 -16.76 -25.99
C THR A 532 -22.85 -16.62 -24.45
N GLU A 533 -23.93 -16.01 -23.95
CA GLU A 533 -24.21 -15.91 -22.50
C GLU A 533 -24.49 -17.28 -21.87
N GLN A 534 -25.20 -18.17 -22.57
CA GLN A 534 -25.37 -19.56 -22.13
C GLN A 534 -24.06 -20.34 -22.12
N LEU A 535 -23.19 -20.19 -23.13
CA LEU A 535 -21.85 -20.81 -23.16
C LEU A 535 -20.97 -20.36 -21.99
N ILE A 536 -21.07 -19.09 -21.59
CA ILE A 536 -20.43 -18.59 -20.36
C ILE A 536 -20.95 -19.35 -19.14
N GLY A 537 -22.27 -19.50 -19.01
CA GLY A 537 -22.90 -20.25 -17.93
C GLY A 537 -22.47 -21.72 -17.90
N VAL A 538 -22.38 -22.36 -19.07
CA VAL A 538 -21.86 -23.73 -19.22
C VAL A 538 -20.42 -23.80 -18.72
N ALA A 539 -19.52 -22.94 -19.20
CA ALA A 539 -18.12 -22.96 -18.79
C ALA A 539 -17.95 -22.76 -17.27
N MET A 540 -18.73 -21.86 -16.65
CA MET A 540 -18.75 -21.66 -15.20
C MET A 540 -19.25 -22.89 -14.45
N ALA A 541 -20.36 -23.49 -14.89
CA ALA A 541 -20.91 -24.68 -14.26
C ALA A 541 -19.99 -25.91 -14.42
N MET A 542 -19.29 -26.03 -15.54
CA MET A 542 -18.32 -27.10 -15.77
C MET A 542 -17.11 -26.99 -14.84
N ASP A 543 -16.63 -25.76 -14.62
CA ASP A 543 -15.54 -25.47 -13.69
C ASP A 543 -15.94 -25.71 -12.22
N GLU A 544 -17.16 -25.33 -11.83
CA GLU A 544 -17.72 -25.65 -10.50
C GLU A 544 -17.83 -27.16 -10.27
N ARG A 545 -18.21 -27.93 -11.30
CA ARG A 545 -18.29 -29.40 -11.25
C ARG A 545 -16.92 -30.10 -11.36
N LYS A 546 -15.84 -29.34 -11.58
CA LYS A 546 -14.46 -29.86 -11.75
C LYS A 546 -14.36 -30.92 -12.86
N LEU A 547 -15.05 -30.69 -13.98
CA LEU A 547 -14.96 -31.54 -15.16
C LEU A 547 -13.54 -31.54 -15.76
N ALA A 548 -13.27 -32.49 -16.66
CA ALA A 548 -11.96 -32.64 -17.29
C ALA A 548 -11.50 -31.34 -17.97
N SER A 549 -10.25 -30.94 -17.70
CA SER A 549 -9.75 -29.61 -18.12
C SER A 549 -9.68 -29.43 -19.63
N ASP A 550 -9.57 -30.51 -20.40
CA ASP A 550 -9.51 -30.52 -21.86
C ASP A 550 -10.87 -30.14 -22.48
N VAL A 551 -11.97 -30.67 -21.95
CA VAL A 551 -13.33 -30.34 -22.40
C VAL A 551 -13.63 -28.86 -22.10
N ILE A 552 -13.31 -28.39 -20.89
CA ILE A 552 -13.47 -26.98 -20.51
C ILE A 552 -12.65 -26.07 -21.45
N GLN A 553 -11.41 -26.44 -21.76
CA GLN A 553 -10.58 -25.67 -22.70
C GLN A 553 -11.19 -25.59 -24.10
N ARG A 554 -11.77 -26.68 -24.62
CA ARG A 554 -12.46 -26.66 -25.93
C ARG A 554 -13.69 -25.75 -25.89
N VAL A 555 -14.51 -25.81 -24.83
CA VAL A 555 -15.66 -24.90 -24.64
C VAL A 555 -15.19 -23.44 -24.60
N LEU A 556 -14.12 -23.14 -23.87
CA LEU A 556 -13.56 -21.78 -23.80
C LEU A 556 -13.07 -21.29 -25.17
N LYS A 557 -12.50 -22.15 -26.01
CA LYS A 557 -12.14 -21.81 -27.40
C LYS A 557 -13.35 -21.49 -28.27
N VAL A 558 -14.41 -22.31 -28.19
CA VAL A 558 -15.68 -22.05 -28.91
C VAL A 558 -16.31 -20.74 -28.42
N LEU A 559 -16.28 -20.49 -27.12
CA LEU A 559 -16.75 -19.25 -26.51
C LEU A 559 -15.96 -18.04 -27.01
N LEU A 560 -14.63 -18.10 -27.06
CA LEU A 560 -13.80 -17.01 -27.59
C LEU A 560 -14.07 -16.75 -29.08
N ALA A 561 -14.20 -17.81 -29.87
CA ALA A 561 -14.49 -17.70 -31.29
C ALA A 561 -15.87 -17.07 -31.54
N SER A 562 -16.92 -17.54 -30.85
CA SER A 562 -18.27 -16.97 -30.95
C SER A 562 -18.33 -15.53 -30.44
N TYR A 563 -17.69 -15.23 -29.30
CA TYR A 563 -17.57 -13.88 -28.76
C TYR A 563 -16.89 -12.90 -29.75
N SER A 564 -15.80 -13.33 -30.40
CA SER A 564 -15.05 -12.47 -31.34
C SER A 564 -15.88 -12.06 -32.55
N THR A 565 -16.87 -12.86 -32.95
CA THR A 565 -17.75 -12.57 -34.09
C THR A 565 -18.90 -11.62 -33.76
N LEU A 566 -19.16 -11.36 -32.48
CA LEU A 566 -20.20 -10.42 -32.06
C LEU A 566 -19.81 -8.97 -32.38
N PRO A 567 -20.77 -8.07 -32.67
CA PRO A 567 -20.52 -6.64 -32.69
C PRO A 567 -19.89 -6.14 -31.38
N PHE A 568 -18.86 -5.28 -31.47
CA PHE A 568 -18.11 -4.81 -30.30
C PHE A 568 -18.97 -4.22 -29.15
N PRO A 569 -20.06 -3.45 -29.40
CA PRO A 569 -20.93 -2.99 -28.31
C PRO A 569 -21.60 -4.15 -27.53
N LEU A 570 -21.88 -5.28 -28.18
CA LEU A 570 -22.43 -6.47 -27.55
C LEU A 570 -21.34 -7.25 -26.80
N GLN A 571 -20.12 -7.30 -27.34
CA GLN A 571 -18.95 -7.84 -26.64
C GLN A 571 -18.75 -7.15 -25.27
N ASN A 572 -18.77 -5.81 -25.26
CA ASN A 572 -18.67 -5.03 -24.01
C ASN A 572 -19.76 -5.40 -23.01
N LYS A 573 -21.03 -5.46 -23.42
CA LYS A 573 -22.15 -5.80 -22.52
C LYS A 573 -22.00 -7.19 -21.90
N LEU A 574 -21.60 -8.18 -22.70
CA LEU A 574 -21.43 -9.56 -22.21
C LEU A 574 -20.23 -9.69 -21.27
N ARG A 575 -19.12 -9.03 -21.58
CA ARG A 575 -17.93 -9.01 -20.73
C ARG A 575 -18.22 -8.34 -19.39
N ASP A 576 -18.92 -7.21 -19.40
CA ASP A 576 -19.27 -6.46 -18.19
C ASP A 576 -20.19 -7.29 -17.28
N ARG A 577 -21.14 -8.02 -17.87
CA ARG A 577 -21.95 -9.02 -17.16
C ARG A 577 -21.08 -10.13 -16.58
N LEU A 578 -20.18 -10.72 -17.38
CA LEU A 578 -19.28 -11.79 -16.90
C LEU A 578 -18.47 -11.35 -15.68
N TRP A 579 -17.94 -10.13 -15.71
CA TRP A 579 -17.13 -9.58 -14.63
C TRP A 579 -17.93 -9.21 -13.39
N SER A 580 -19.26 -9.06 -13.50
CA SER A 580 -20.14 -8.88 -12.34
C SER A 580 -20.34 -10.18 -11.54
N TYR A 581 -20.03 -11.35 -12.12
CA TYR A 581 -20.11 -12.63 -11.43
C TYR A 581 -18.80 -12.94 -10.67
N PRO A 582 -18.85 -13.30 -9.37
CA PRO A 582 -17.65 -13.57 -8.55
C PRO A 582 -16.73 -14.65 -9.14
N ALA A 583 -17.28 -15.65 -9.82
CA ALA A 583 -16.52 -16.75 -10.42
C ALA A 583 -16.17 -16.53 -11.90
N GLY A 584 -16.79 -15.55 -12.59
CA GLY A 584 -16.78 -15.45 -14.05
C GLY A 584 -15.40 -15.28 -14.69
N VAL A 585 -14.54 -14.43 -14.12
CA VAL A 585 -13.18 -14.19 -14.62
C VAL A 585 -12.23 -15.35 -14.31
N SER A 586 -12.53 -16.11 -13.27
CA SER A 586 -11.62 -17.12 -12.73
C SER A 586 -11.55 -18.40 -13.56
N VAL A 587 -12.59 -18.69 -14.34
CA VAL A 587 -12.66 -19.87 -15.24
C VAL A 587 -11.56 -19.83 -16.30
N PHE A 588 -11.40 -18.70 -17.00
CA PHE A 588 -10.34 -18.53 -18.01
C PHE A 588 -8.94 -18.51 -17.39
N ALA A 589 -8.79 -18.08 -16.13
CA ALA A 589 -7.51 -18.07 -15.46
C ALA A 589 -7.05 -19.48 -15.03
N ARG A 590 -7.98 -20.38 -14.73
CA ARG A 590 -7.70 -21.78 -14.34
C ARG A 590 -7.48 -22.69 -15.54
N HIS A 591 -8.28 -22.52 -16.58
CA HIS A 591 -8.28 -23.38 -17.76
C HIS A 591 -7.83 -22.54 -18.96
N ASP A 592 -6.51 -22.39 -19.13
CA ASP A 592 -5.92 -21.64 -20.24
C ASP A 592 -6.49 -22.13 -21.58
N ALA A 593 -7.26 -21.29 -22.27
CA ALA A 593 -7.79 -21.60 -23.60
C ALA A 593 -6.68 -21.73 -24.66
N GLY A 594 -5.43 -21.40 -24.30
CA GLY A 594 -4.23 -21.54 -25.10
C GLY A 594 -4.07 -20.37 -26.08
N GLY A 595 -2.88 -19.76 -26.09
CA GLY A 595 -2.50 -18.77 -27.11
C GLY A 595 -2.40 -17.32 -26.64
N PHE A 596 -2.73 -16.99 -25.39
CA PHE A 596 -2.71 -15.62 -24.86
C PHE A 596 -1.41 -14.85 -25.16
N GLU A 597 -0.24 -15.45 -24.97
CA GLU A 597 1.06 -14.79 -25.22
C GLU A 597 1.27 -14.44 -26.71
N ARG A 598 0.85 -15.33 -27.62
CA ARG A 598 0.96 -15.11 -29.07
C ARG A 598 -0.07 -14.09 -29.54
N GLU A 599 -1.29 -14.21 -29.06
CA GLU A 599 -2.41 -13.32 -29.41
C GLU A 599 -2.20 -11.92 -28.85
N SER A 600 -1.72 -11.78 -27.62
CA SER A 600 -1.39 -10.49 -27.02
C SER A 600 -0.27 -9.79 -27.77
N THR A 601 0.80 -10.50 -28.14
CA THR A 601 1.86 -9.92 -28.97
C THR A 601 1.31 -9.43 -30.31
N SER A 602 0.46 -10.21 -30.98
CA SER A 602 -0.17 -9.81 -32.24
C SER A 602 -1.11 -8.60 -32.08
N ALA A 603 -1.98 -8.61 -31.07
CA ALA A 603 -2.95 -7.55 -30.83
C ALA A 603 -2.27 -6.23 -30.45
N PHE A 604 -1.31 -6.25 -29.52
CA PHE A 604 -0.60 -5.05 -29.08
C PHE A 604 0.34 -4.50 -30.17
N ASN A 605 0.90 -5.34 -31.05
CA ASN A 605 1.65 -4.86 -32.21
C ASN A 605 0.74 -4.13 -33.22
N ARG A 606 -0.54 -4.53 -33.32
CA ARG A 606 -1.51 -3.86 -34.19
C ARG A 606 -2.07 -2.55 -33.61
N LEU A 607 -1.90 -2.26 -32.31
CA LEU A 607 -2.37 -1.01 -31.70
C LEU A 607 -1.81 0.25 -32.35
N VAL A 608 -0.61 0.19 -32.92
CA VAL A 608 -0.01 1.32 -33.68
C VAL A 608 -0.90 1.77 -34.85
N SER A 609 -1.69 0.86 -35.43
CA SER A 609 -2.64 1.19 -36.50
C SER A 609 -3.85 1.98 -35.99
N LEU A 610 -4.29 1.73 -34.75
CA LEU A 610 -5.41 2.42 -34.11
C LEU A 610 -5.07 3.90 -33.84
N ALA A 611 -3.84 4.16 -33.39
CA ALA A 611 -3.34 5.51 -33.15
C ALA A 611 -3.36 6.41 -34.40
N ARG A 612 -3.38 5.82 -35.62
CA ARG A 612 -3.44 6.54 -36.90
C ARG A 612 -4.86 6.89 -37.35
N GLY A 613 -5.87 6.62 -36.53
CA GLY A 613 -7.27 6.97 -36.81
C GLY A 613 -7.96 6.07 -37.85
N GLN A 614 -7.43 4.87 -38.10
CA GLN A 614 -8.14 3.85 -38.87
C GLN A 614 -9.19 3.18 -37.98
N GLU A 615 -10.42 3.05 -38.44
CA GLU A 615 -11.52 2.33 -37.76
C GLU A 615 -11.22 0.83 -37.72
N ASN A 616 -10.31 0.41 -36.83
CA ASN A 616 -9.91 -0.98 -36.71
C ASN A 616 -10.70 -1.66 -35.59
N THR A 617 -12.00 -1.87 -35.84
CA THR A 617 -12.88 -2.71 -34.98
C THR A 617 -12.24 -4.07 -34.70
N GLU A 618 -11.50 -4.63 -35.65
CA GLU A 618 -10.73 -5.87 -35.49
C GLU A 618 -9.69 -5.82 -34.34
N VAL A 619 -8.99 -4.68 -34.19
CA VAL A 619 -7.99 -4.51 -33.11
C VAL A 619 -8.68 -4.39 -31.76
N LEU A 620 -9.79 -3.65 -31.70
CA LEU A 620 -10.61 -3.55 -30.48
C LEU A 620 -11.18 -4.91 -30.08
N THR A 621 -11.70 -5.68 -31.03
CA THR A 621 -12.17 -7.05 -30.81
C THR A 621 -11.07 -7.98 -30.33
N ALA A 622 -9.86 -7.90 -30.92
CA ALA A 622 -8.73 -8.71 -30.47
C ALA A 622 -8.33 -8.40 -29.02
N VAL A 623 -8.25 -7.12 -28.64
CA VAL A 623 -7.96 -6.73 -27.25
C VAL A 623 -9.12 -7.07 -26.30
N SER A 624 -10.36 -6.97 -26.78
CA SER A 624 -11.55 -7.39 -26.03
C SER A 624 -11.55 -8.89 -25.70
N CYS A 625 -11.10 -9.74 -26.63
CA CYS A 625 -10.93 -11.17 -26.40
C CYS A 625 -9.84 -11.44 -25.35
N LEU A 626 -8.71 -10.72 -25.40
CA LEU A 626 -7.66 -10.83 -24.38
C LEU A 626 -8.16 -10.39 -23.00
N ALA A 627 -8.94 -9.30 -22.95
CA ALA A 627 -9.54 -8.79 -21.72
C ALA A 627 -10.53 -9.80 -21.13
N LEU A 628 -11.31 -10.51 -21.97
CA LEU A 628 -12.21 -11.56 -21.53
C LEU A 628 -11.44 -12.74 -20.89
N GLN A 629 -10.36 -13.18 -21.53
CA GLN A 629 -9.51 -14.28 -21.03
C GLN A 629 -8.78 -13.91 -19.74
N CYS A 630 -8.12 -12.74 -19.70
CA CYS A 630 -7.37 -12.31 -18.53
C CYS A 630 -7.32 -10.77 -18.46
N PRO A 631 -8.26 -10.11 -17.75
CA PRO A 631 -8.31 -8.65 -17.69
C PRO A 631 -7.07 -8.07 -17.02
N VAL A 632 -6.56 -8.74 -15.99
CA VAL A 632 -5.37 -8.32 -15.23
C VAL A 632 -4.12 -8.27 -16.11
N LYS A 633 -3.83 -9.36 -16.84
CA LYS A 633 -2.65 -9.42 -17.74
C LYS A 633 -2.80 -8.44 -18.89
N THR A 634 -4.00 -8.34 -19.47
CA THR A 634 -4.29 -7.43 -20.57
C THR A 634 -4.07 -5.97 -20.17
N LEU A 635 -4.59 -5.56 -19.01
CA LEU A 635 -4.42 -4.20 -18.51
C LEU A 635 -2.96 -3.91 -18.14
N ARG A 636 -2.27 -4.83 -17.46
CA ARG A 636 -0.84 -4.68 -17.13
C ARG A 636 0.03 -4.55 -18.38
N LEU A 637 -0.21 -5.37 -19.39
CA LEU A 637 0.48 -5.29 -20.67
C LEU A 637 0.18 -3.96 -21.38
N GLY A 638 -1.07 -3.50 -21.34
CA GLY A 638 -1.47 -2.20 -21.88
C GLY A 638 -0.75 -1.03 -21.24
N VAL A 639 -0.74 -0.95 -19.90
CA VAL A 639 -0.02 0.10 -19.17
C VAL A 639 1.47 0.05 -19.46
N SER A 640 2.09 -1.13 -19.37
CA SER A 640 3.53 -1.29 -19.66
C SER A 640 3.91 -0.85 -21.07
N ARG A 641 3.13 -1.25 -22.09
CA ARG A 641 3.38 -0.86 -23.49
C ARG A 641 3.10 0.61 -23.75
N ALA A 642 2.09 1.19 -23.10
CA ALA A 642 1.80 2.62 -23.19
C ALA A 642 2.97 3.46 -22.65
N VAL A 643 3.56 3.05 -21.52
CA VAL A 643 4.69 3.79 -20.95
C VAL A 643 5.95 3.65 -21.79
N SER A 644 6.28 2.43 -22.28
CA SER A 644 7.50 2.23 -23.08
C SER A 644 7.41 2.75 -24.51
N ASN A 645 6.23 3.11 -25.02
CA ASN A 645 6.06 3.55 -26.42
C ASN A 645 4.98 4.63 -26.57
N ALA A 646 5.41 5.86 -26.88
CA ALA A 646 4.54 7.03 -27.09
C ALA A 646 3.43 6.80 -28.14
N ALA A 647 3.74 6.10 -29.24
CA ALA A 647 2.76 5.83 -30.29
C ALA A 647 1.67 4.84 -29.84
N VAL A 648 1.99 3.98 -28.87
CA VAL A 648 1.02 3.01 -28.29
C VAL A 648 0.23 3.63 -27.15
N CYS A 649 0.78 4.63 -26.45
CA CYS A 649 0.10 5.33 -25.36
C CYS A 649 -1.30 5.83 -25.77
N GLN A 650 -1.39 6.56 -26.88
CA GLN A 650 -2.68 7.06 -27.38
C GLN A 650 -3.66 5.94 -27.75
N ALA A 651 -3.17 4.86 -28.36
CA ALA A 651 -4.01 3.71 -28.70
C ALA A 651 -4.56 3.02 -27.45
N VAL A 652 -3.74 2.85 -26.41
CA VAL A 652 -4.17 2.27 -25.13
C VAL A 652 -5.23 3.16 -24.46
N CYS A 653 -5.07 4.49 -24.48
CA CYS A 653 -6.13 5.39 -24.01
C CYS A 653 -7.45 5.17 -24.76
N GLN A 654 -7.42 5.05 -26.09
CA GLN A 654 -8.61 4.79 -26.91
C GLN A 654 -9.24 3.43 -26.58
N VAL A 655 -8.42 2.40 -26.39
CA VAL A 655 -8.88 1.07 -25.96
C VAL A 655 -9.60 1.14 -24.61
N LEU A 656 -9.05 1.84 -23.62
CA LEU A 656 -9.66 1.99 -22.29
C LEU A 656 -10.92 2.87 -22.33
N GLN A 657 -10.97 3.88 -23.19
CA GLN A 657 -12.18 4.67 -23.44
C GLN A 657 -13.27 3.85 -24.16
N ALA A 658 -12.89 2.92 -25.03
CA ALA A 658 -13.81 1.98 -25.67
C ALA A 658 -14.27 0.84 -24.73
N MET A 659 -13.51 0.56 -23.67
CA MET A 659 -13.80 -0.46 -22.66
C MET A 659 -13.65 0.08 -21.23
N PRO A 660 -14.50 1.03 -20.77
CA PRO A 660 -14.33 1.66 -19.45
C PRO A 660 -14.34 0.67 -18.29
N SER A 661 -15.13 -0.40 -18.40
CA SER A 661 -15.20 -1.48 -17.41
C SER A 661 -13.87 -2.18 -17.17
N LEU A 662 -12.97 -2.22 -18.16
CA LEU A 662 -11.64 -2.80 -18.01
C LEU A 662 -10.75 -1.92 -17.13
N ALA A 663 -10.91 -0.60 -17.24
CA ALA A 663 -10.18 0.35 -16.41
C ALA A 663 -10.68 0.36 -14.96
N THR A 664 -11.99 0.16 -14.75
CA THR A 664 -12.61 0.06 -13.43
C THR A 664 -12.57 -1.35 -12.85
N PHE A 665 -11.94 -2.31 -13.53
CA PHE A 665 -11.86 -3.69 -13.09
C PHE A 665 -11.16 -3.81 -11.73
N GLN A 666 -11.76 -4.57 -10.81
CA GLN A 666 -11.24 -4.83 -9.46
C GLN A 666 -10.84 -6.30 -9.35
N GLN A 667 -9.57 -6.58 -9.02
CA GLN A 667 -9.05 -7.95 -8.91
C GLN A 667 -9.26 -8.53 -7.49
N ARG A 668 -9.47 -7.69 -6.49
CA ARG A 668 -9.58 -8.02 -5.06
C ARG A 668 -10.84 -7.40 -4.49
N ALA A 669 -11.20 -7.77 -3.26
CA ALA A 669 -12.17 -7.01 -2.45
C ALA A 669 -11.67 -5.60 -2.04
N ASP A 670 -10.58 -5.13 -2.65
CA ASP A 670 -10.10 -3.76 -2.49
C ASP A 670 -11.04 -2.82 -3.26
N ASN A 671 -11.48 -1.73 -2.62
CA ASN A 671 -12.46 -0.80 -3.18
C ASN A 671 -11.97 0.00 -4.41
N TRP A 672 -10.74 -0.21 -4.87
CA TRP A 672 -10.09 0.64 -5.88
C TRP A 672 -9.77 -0.09 -7.20
N PRO A 673 -9.85 0.62 -8.35
CA PRO A 673 -9.54 0.03 -9.65
C PRO A 673 -8.11 -0.51 -9.76
N LEU A 674 -7.95 -1.65 -10.46
CA LEU A 674 -6.64 -2.24 -10.75
C LEU A 674 -5.74 -1.26 -11.54
N LEU A 675 -6.33 -0.43 -12.39
CA LEU A 675 -5.59 0.57 -13.16
C LEU A 675 -4.78 1.52 -12.26
N CYS A 676 -5.33 1.96 -11.11
CA CYS A 676 -4.60 2.81 -10.16
C CYS A 676 -3.37 2.10 -9.59
N HIS A 677 -3.50 0.82 -9.23
CA HIS A 677 -2.38 0.02 -8.75
C HIS A 677 -1.32 -0.20 -9.84
N LEU A 678 -1.74 -0.41 -11.10
CA LEU A 678 -0.81 -0.55 -12.20
C LEU A 678 -0.09 0.75 -12.54
N ILE A 679 -0.73 1.90 -12.37
CA ILE A 679 -0.07 3.21 -12.50
C ILE A 679 0.91 3.43 -11.34
N GLN A 680 0.56 3.03 -10.12
CA GLN A 680 1.46 3.07 -8.97
C GLN A 680 2.67 2.15 -9.18
N ASP A 681 2.45 0.91 -9.62
CA ASP A 681 3.50 -0.04 -9.98
C ASP A 681 4.36 0.51 -11.12
N ALA A 682 3.73 1.09 -12.16
CA ALA A 682 4.44 1.73 -13.26
C ALA A 682 5.32 2.86 -12.73
N MET A 683 4.81 3.75 -11.89
CA MET A 683 5.60 4.81 -11.27
C MET A 683 6.78 4.27 -10.42
N ALA A 684 6.60 3.14 -9.73
CA ALA A 684 7.65 2.53 -8.91
C ALA A 684 8.68 1.74 -9.73
N THR A 685 8.30 1.24 -10.91
CA THR A 685 9.16 0.43 -11.80
C THR A 685 9.74 1.23 -12.96
N LEU A 686 9.17 2.40 -13.27
CA LEU A 686 9.55 3.31 -14.34
C LEU A 686 10.00 4.64 -13.77
N ALA A 687 11.32 4.87 -13.82
CA ALA A 687 11.93 6.21 -13.93
C ALA A 687 13.40 6.07 -14.36
N THR A 688 13.69 5.41 -15.50
CA THR A 688 15.07 5.45 -16.06
C THR A 688 15.21 6.33 -17.31
N THR A 689 14.11 6.67 -18.01
CA THR A 689 14.17 7.58 -19.16
C THR A 689 13.11 8.69 -19.11
N PRO A 690 13.43 9.92 -19.55
CA PRO A 690 12.46 11.04 -19.61
C PRO A 690 11.31 10.77 -20.60
N SER A 691 11.49 9.86 -21.55
CA SER A 691 10.45 9.47 -22.50
C SER A 691 9.32 8.67 -21.85
N GLU A 692 9.67 7.77 -20.92
CA GLU A 692 8.69 6.95 -20.19
C GLU A 692 7.88 7.81 -19.21
N GLU A 693 8.54 8.75 -18.52
CA GLU A 693 7.85 9.74 -17.68
C GLU A 693 6.82 10.55 -18.47
N ALA A 694 7.18 11.02 -19.66
CA ALA A 694 6.28 11.78 -20.52
C ALA A 694 5.09 10.93 -20.98
N ASN A 695 5.32 9.67 -21.37
CA ASN A 695 4.27 8.76 -21.80
C ASN A 695 3.31 8.40 -20.65
N LEU A 696 3.84 8.16 -19.45
CA LEU A 696 3.03 7.88 -18.26
C LEU A 696 2.18 9.09 -17.86
N LEU A 697 2.77 10.29 -17.88
CA LEU A 697 2.02 11.53 -17.65
C LEU A 697 0.91 11.71 -18.69
N GLN A 698 1.21 11.50 -19.97
CA GLN A 698 0.23 11.58 -21.05
C GLN A 698 -0.93 10.58 -20.85
N LEU A 699 -0.62 9.33 -20.48
CA LEU A 699 -1.62 8.30 -20.19
C LEU A 699 -2.57 8.76 -19.09
N VAL A 700 -2.03 9.22 -17.96
CA VAL A 700 -2.83 9.71 -16.83
C VAL A 700 -3.65 10.94 -17.20
N THR A 701 -3.04 11.93 -17.86
CA THR A 701 -3.73 13.15 -18.29
C THR A 701 -4.92 12.82 -19.18
N VAL A 702 -4.78 11.93 -20.18
CA VAL A 702 -5.89 11.58 -21.08
C VAL A 702 -6.99 10.82 -20.34
N LEU A 703 -6.65 9.89 -19.43
CA LEU A 703 -7.63 9.06 -18.74
C LEU A 703 -8.40 9.79 -17.64
N LEU A 704 -7.84 10.86 -17.07
CA LEU A 704 -8.51 11.69 -16.08
C LEU A 704 -9.48 12.73 -16.68
N GLN A 705 -9.43 12.98 -18.00
CA GLN A 705 -10.33 13.90 -18.68
C GLN A 705 -11.66 13.20 -19.05
N PRO A 706 -12.81 13.91 -19.03
CA PRO A 706 -14.01 13.45 -19.71
C PRO A 706 -13.71 13.17 -21.19
N PHE A 707 -14.40 12.20 -21.79
CA PHE A 707 -14.14 11.83 -23.19
C PHE A 707 -15.44 11.69 -23.99
N LYS A 708 -15.36 11.85 -25.31
CA LYS A 708 -16.45 11.47 -26.21
C LYS A 708 -16.34 10.00 -26.56
N PRO A 709 -17.45 9.24 -26.59
CA PRO A 709 -17.43 7.83 -26.96
C PRO A 709 -16.66 7.60 -28.26
N PHE A 710 -15.61 6.78 -28.22
CA PHE A 710 -14.76 6.53 -29.38
C PHE A 710 -15.55 5.96 -30.57
N LEU A 711 -16.53 5.11 -30.30
CA LEU A 711 -17.37 4.44 -31.30
C LEU A 711 -18.58 5.27 -31.74
N ASP A 712 -18.83 6.41 -31.10
CA ASP A 712 -19.86 7.37 -31.50
C ASP A 712 -19.35 8.81 -31.32
N PRO A 713 -18.50 9.28 -32.24
CA PRO A 713 -17.93 10.63 -32.17
C PRO A 713 -18.98 11.74 -32.28
N GLN A 714 -20.17 11.42 -32.81
CA GLN A 714 -21.29 12.35 -32.95
C GLN A 714 -22.14 12.44 -31.68
N CYS A 715 -21.88 11.59 -30.68
CA CYS A 715 -22.57 11.66 -29.40
C CYS A 715 -22.43 13.08 -28.81
N PRO A 716 -23.56 13.76 -28.50
CA PRO A 716 -23.54 15.11 -27.95
C PRO A 716 -23.11 15.13 -26.48
N PHE A 717 -23.06 13.96 -25.83
CA PHE A 717 -22.76 13.81 -24.41
C PHE A 717 -21.30 13.39 -24.18
N TRP A 718 -20.68 13.97 -23.16
CA TRP A 718 -19.36 13.55 -22.67
C TRP A 718 -19.53 12.45 -21.64
N MET A 719 -18.72 11.41 -21.77
CA MET A 719 -18.60 10.34 -20.77
C MET A 719 -17.72 10.82 -19.61
N PRO A 720 -17.98 10.34 -18.37
CA PRO A 720 -17.10 10.59 -17.24
C PRO A 720 -15.68 10.06 -17.54
N PRO A 721 -14.64 10.57 -16.85
CA PRO A 721 -13.29 10.04 -17.02
C PRO A 721 -13.21 8.55 -16.77
N VAL A 722 -12.30 7.90 -17.48
CA VAL A 722 -12.02 6.47 -17.33
C VAL A 722 -11.29 6.19 -16.02
N LEU A 723 -10.38 7.10 -15.61
CA LEU A 723 -9.65 7.00 -14.35
C LEU A 723 -10.37 7.84 -13.27
N PRO A 724 -10.86 7.23 -12.17
CA PRO A 724 -11.47 7.97 -11.08
C PRO A 724 -10.43 8.81 -10.35
N ALA A 725 -10.58 10.14 -10.40
CA ALA A 725 -9.60 11.09 -9.86
C ALA A 725 -9.37 10.93 -8.34
N GLU A 726 -10.41 10.58 -7.58
CA GLU A 726 -10.32 10.34 -6.13
C GLU A 726 -9.48 9.09 -5.81
N ALA A 727 -9.81 7.96 -6.43
CA ALA A 727 -9.05 6.71 -6.28
C ALA A 727 -7.57 6.88 -6.68
N PHE A 728 -7.34 7.61 -7.77
CA PHE A 728 -6.01 7.92 -8.25
C PHE A 728 -5.23 8.78 -7.24
N ALA A 729 -5.85 9.82 -6.68
CA ALA A 729 -5.20 10.67 -5.68
C ALA A 729 -4.85 9.89 -4.40
N GLN A 730 -5.78 9.06 -3.90
CA GLN A 730 -5.60 8.26 -2.69
C GLN A 730 -4.48 7.22 -2.81
N LEU A 731 -4.32 6.59 -3.98
CA LEU A 731 -3.32 5.51 -4.18
C LEU A 731 -1.98 6.01 -4.72
N CYS A 732 -2.00 6.92 -5.70
CA CYS A 732 -0.80 7.32 -6.44
C CYS A 732 -0.16 8.60 -5.89
N ILE A 733 -0.95 9.51 -5.30
CA ILE A 733 -0.45 10.83 -4.90
C ILE A 733 -0.18 10.89 -3.40
N LEU A 734 -1.21 10.73 -2.56
CA LEU A 734 -1.11 10.97 -1.11
C LEU A 734 -0.03 10.15 -0.38
N PRO A 735 0.13 8.84 -0.63
CA PRO A 735 1.15 8.03 0.05
C PRO A 735 2.57 8.48 -0.29
N ASN A 736 2.75 9.03 -1.50
CA ASN A 736 4.06 9.38 -2.05
C ASN A 736 4.43 10.86 -1.86
N LEU A 737 3.50 11.71 -1.38
CA LEU A 737 3.79 13.11 -1.01
C LEU A 737 4.60 13.22 0.29
N ARG A 738 4.56 12.21 1.16
CA ARG A 738 5.14 12.23 2.51
C ARG A 738 6.46 11.46 2.64
N THR A 739 6.92 10.76 1.60
CA THR A 739 8.15 9.97 1.66
C THR A 739 9.35 10.87 1.96
N ASP A 740 10.12 10.55 3.01
CA ASP A 740 11.26 11.34 3.45
C ASP A 740 12.21 11.65 2.28
N THR A 741 12.37 12.93 1.99
CA THR A 741 13.22 13.48 0.90
C THR A 741 14.72 13.23 1.10
N THR A 742 15.09 12.53 2.18
CA THR A 742 16.47 12.20 2.56
C THR A 742 17.02 11.00 1.78
N ALA A 743 16.17 10.11 1.26
CA ALA A 743 16.59 9.03 0.38
C ALA A 743 16.76 9.53 -1.06
N THR A 744 17.98 9.52 -1.57
CA THR A 744 18.35 10.02 -2.92
C THR A 744 17.63 9.29 -4.07
N ASP A 745 17.18 8.05 -3.85
CA ASP A 745 16.55 7.20 -4.88
C ASP A 745 15.07 7.52 -5.16
N ASN A 746 14.39 8.30 -4.31
CA ASN A 746 12.95 8.60 -4.47
C ASN A 746 12.63 9.95 -5.15
N ARG A 747 13.63 10.63 -5.71
CA ARG A 747 13.48 12.02 -6.19
C ARG A 747 12.70 12.15 -7.50
N SER A 748 12.94 11.28 -8.47
CA SER A 748 12.16 11.25 -9.73
C SER A 748 10.70 10.89 -9.47
N HIS A 749 10.45 10.03 -8.48
CA HIS A 749 9.09 9.70 -8.03
C HIS A 749 8.37 10.93 -7.47
N LEU A 750 9.03 11.76 -6.64
CA LEU A 750 8.39 12.97 -6.09
C LEU A 750 7.99 13.96 -7.18
N ILE A 751 8.85 14.22 -8.17
CA ILE A 751 8.53 15.12 -9.28
C ILE A 751 7.35 14.58 -10.09
N MET A 752 7.30 13.27 -10.34
CA MET A 752 6.15 12.63 -11.01
C MET A 752 4.86 12.75 -10.18
N VAL A 753 4.93 12.57 -8.86
CA VAL A 753 3.79 12.76 -7.95
C VAL A 753 3.29 14.20 -7.98
N LEU A 754 4.19 15.19 -8.02
CA LEU A 754 3.81 16.60 -8.14
C LEU A 754 3.20 16.91 -9.51
N LYS A 755 3.72 16.32 -10.60
CA LYS A 755 3.10 16.39 -11.94
C LYS A 755 1.70 15.78 -11.94
N PHE A 756 1.50 14.61 -11.32
CA PHE A 756 0.17 14.02 -11.17
C PHE A 756 -0.78 14.87 -10.34
N LEU A 757 -0.31 15.41 -9.21
CA LEU A 757 -1.11 16.32 -8.40
C LEU A 757 -1.53 17.56 -9.20
N LYS A 758 -0.63 18.11 -10.02
CA LYS A 758 -0.95 19.21 -10.94
C LYS A 758 -2.09 18.86 -11.90
N GLU A 759 -2.07 17.67 -12.49
CA GLU A 759 -3.15 17.24 -13.40
C GLU A 759 -4.49 17.10 -12.69
N VAL A 760 -4.52 16.51 -11.49
CA VAL A 760 -5.74 16.38 -10.69
C VAL A 760 -6.27 17.76 -10.26
N VAL A 761 -5.39 18.67 -9.86
CA VAL A 761 -5.72 20.06 -9.51
C VAL A 761 -6.31 20.82 -10.71
N ASN A 762 -5.73 20.68 -11.91
CA ASN A 762 -6.24 21.34 -13.12
C ASN A 762 -7.67 20.90 -13.45
N LEU A 763 -7.95 19.59 -13.31
CA LEU A 763 -9.29 19.04 -13.51
C LEU A 763 -10.30 19.61 -12.54
N GLN A 764 -9.90 19.70 -11.26
CA GLN A 764 -10.74 20.26 -10.21
C GLN A 764 -11.07 21.73 -10.49
N GLU A 765 -10.07 22.57 -10.82
CA GLU A 765 -10.27 23.99 -11.14
C GLU A 765 -11.23 24.20 -12.33
N THR A 766 -11.22 23.27 -13.30
CA THR A 766 -12.14 23.32 -14.45
C THR A 766 -13.55 22.87 -14.07
N ARG A 767 -13.69 21.94 -13.13
CA ARG A 767 -14.99 21.37 -12.69
C ARG A 767 -15.73 22.16 -11.63
N THR A 768 -15.04 22.92 -10.77
CA THR A 768 -15.67 23.77 -9.76
C THR A 768 -16.56 24.85 -10.37
N GLN A 769 -16.47 25.09 -11.68
CA GLN A 769 -17.39 25.94 -12.43
C GLN A 769 -18.74 25.25 -12.76
N ILE A 770 -18.84 23.91 -12.66
CA ILE A 770 -19.95 23.10 -13.20
C ILE A 770 -20.54 22.10 -12.18
N SER A 771 -19.78 21.61 -11.18
CA SER A 771 -20.24 20.60 -10.20
C SER A 771 -19.61 20.75 -8.80
N ASN A 772 -20.40 20.51 -7.74
CA ASN A 772 -20.04 20.73 -6.32
C ASN A 772 -19.24 19.59 -5.64
N THR A 773 -18.90 18.50 -6.31
CA THR A 773 -18.17 17.37 -5.69
C THR A 773 -16.67 17.56 -5.81
N SER A 774 -15.99 17.84 -4.68
CA SER A 774 -14.55 18.07 -4.67
C SER A 774 -13.77 16.74 -4.64
N VAL A 775 -12.83 16.54 -5.58
CA VAL A 775 -11.95 15.34 -5.63
C VAL A 775 -11.11 15.18 -4.36
N PHE A 776 -10.69 16.30 -3.76
CA PHE A 776 -9.84 16.27 -2.57
C PHE A 776 -10.63 16.29 -1.26
N GLY A 777 -11.90 16.71 -1.24
CA GLY A 777 -12.66 16.85 0.01
C GLY A 777 -11.86 17.56 1.11
N THR A 778 -11.94 17.01 2.32
CA THR A 778 -11.16 17.45 3.49
C THR A 778 -9.64 17.19 3.38
N SER A 779 -9.20 16.40 2.39
CA SER A 779 -7.77 16.11 2.16
C SER A 779 -7.00 17.29 1.56
N ALA A 780 -7.68 18.37 1.15
CA ALA A 780 -7.04 19.57 0.63
C ALA A 780 -6.05 20.20 1.63
N PHE A 781 -6.42 20.36 2.91
CA PHE A 781 -5.54 20.96 3.92
C PHE A 781 -4.34 20.07 4.28
N PRO A 782 -4.47 18.75 4.49
CA PRO A 782 -3.33 17.85 4.62
C PRO A 782 -2.37 17.88 3.42
N ILE A 783 -2.87 17.91 2.18
CA ILE A 783 -2.02 18.04 0.99
C ILE A 783 -1.24 19.35 1.04
N MET A 784 -1.90 20.47 1.34
CA MET A 784 -1.22 21.77 1.49
C MET A 784 -0.17 21.74 2.59
N LEU A 785 -0.41 21.05 3.71
CA LEU A 785 0.60 20.86 4.76
C LEU A 785 1.82 20.09 4.24
N CYS A 786 1.62 19.00 3.49
CA CYS A 786 2.72 18.25 2.87
C CYS A 786 3.50 19.12 1.87
N LEU A 787 2.82 19.91 1.04
CA LEU A 787 3.45 20.87 0.14
C LEU A 787 4.28 21.92 0.91
N CYS A 788 3.76 22.46 2.01
CA CYS A 788 4.50 23.36 2.89
C CYS A 788 5.74 22.69 3.50
N GLN A 789 5.65 21.42 3.92
CA GLN A 789 6.78 20.64 4.43
C GLN A 789 7.85 20.44 3.35
N LEU A 790 7.44 20.15 2.10
CA LEU A 790 8.36 20.06 0.96
C LEU A 790 9.07 21.39 0.69
N LEU A 791 8.36 22.53 0.73
CA LEU A 791 9.00 23.84 0.62
C LEU A 791 10.00 24.12 1.75
N ASP A 792 9.67 23.73 2.97
CA ASP A 792 10.53 23.95 4.13
C ASP A 792 11.79 23.07 4.08
N SER A 793 11.68 21.83 3.61
CA SER A 793 12.81 20.91 3.41
C SER A 793 13.86 21.42 2.40
N GLY A 794 13.49 22.36 1.54
CA GLY A 794 14.38 23.03 0.60
C GLY A 794 15.35 24.03 1.25
N ARG A 795 15.21 24.32 2.56
CA ARG A 795 15.96 25.39 3.23
C ARG A 795 17.30 24.92 3.75
N VAL A 796 18.37 25.33 3.08
CA VAL A 796 19.73 25.31 3.66
C VAL A 796 20.32 26.70 3.50
N LEU A 797 20.22 27.51 4.56
CA LEU A 797 21.12 28.64 4.74
C LEU A 797 22.46 28.11 5.25
N TRP A 798 23.55 28.81 4.92
CA TRP A 798 24.93 28.38 5.09
C TRP A 798 25.18 27.61 6.40
N GLY A 799 25.40 26.30 6.28
CA GLY A 799 25.52 25.37 7.42
C GLY A 799 25.34 23.88 7.09
N GLY A 800 24.95 23.52 5.86
CA GLY A 800 24.85 22.12 5.42
C GLY A 800 25.26 21.95 3.97
N VAL A 801 25.86 20.80 3.63
CA VAL A 801 26.27 20.45 2.26
C VAL A 801 25.04 20.44 1.35
N VAL A 802 24.99 21.38 0.40
CA VAL A 802 23.83 21.62 -0.46
C VAL A 802 23.93 20.75 -1.72
N THR A 803 22.91 19.91 -1.97
CA THR A 803 22.67 19.24 -3.26
C THR A 803 21.42 19.85 -3.90
N THR A 804 21.57 20.67 -4.95
CA THR A 804 20.57 21.72 -5.31
C THR A 804 19.79 21.56 -6.61
N THR A 805 20.25 20.84 -7.63
CA THR A 805 19.52 20.82 -8.92
C THR A 805 18.07 20.30 -8.84
N PRO A 806 17.77 19.16 -8.16
CA PRO A 806 16.38 18.70 -8.07
C PRO A 806 15.50 19.50 -7.09
N LYS A 807 16.04 20.52 -6.39
CA LYS A 807 15.26 21.34 -5.44
C LYS A 807 14.52 22.50 -6.10
N ALA A 808 15.05 23.07 -7.18
CA ALA A 808 14.42 24.22 -7.85
C ALA A 808 13.12 23.83 -8.56
N GLU A 809 13.12 22.74 -9.32
CA GLU A 809 11.93 22.24 -10.02
C GLU A 809 10.82 21.81 -9.05
N VAL A 810 11.20 21.13 -7.97
CA VAL A 810 10.27 20.76 -6.89
C VAL A 810 9.70 22.02 -6.25
N LYS A 811 10.52 23.02 -5.92
CA LYS A 811 10.07 24.26 -5.29
C LYS A 811 9.10 25.03 -6.20
N GLU A 812 9.41 25.14 -7.48
CA GLU A 812 8.53 25.77 -8.49
C GLU A 812 7.20 25.04 -8.62
N ALA A 813 7.22 23.71 -8.75
CA ALA A 813 6.02 22.90 -8.81
C ALA A 813 5.17 23.06 -7.54
N VAL A 814 5.80 23.01 -6.36
CA VAL A 814 5.11 23.11 -5.07
C VAL A 814 4.50 24.51 -4.86
N GLN A 815 5.21 25.59 -5.17
CA GLN A 815 4.65 26.95 -5.08
C GLN A 815 3.45 27.14 -6.01
N GLY A 816 3.56 26.67 -7.27
CA GLY A 816 2.46 26.70 -8.22
C GLY A 816 1.24 25.88 -7.77
N LEU A 817 1.47 24.74 -7.09
CA LEU A 817 0.42 23.90 -6.55
C LEU A 817 -0.22 24.46 -5.29
N LEU A 818 0.53 25.06 -4.38
CA LEU A 818 -0.02 25.69 -3.16
C LEU A 818 -1.03 26.79 -3.50
N GLY A 819 -0.70 27.66 -4.47
CA GLY A 819 -1.64 28.69 -4.92
C GLY A 819 -2.93 28.14 -5.54
N ARG A 820 -2.84 27.06 -6.33
CA ARG A 820 -4.02 26.40 -6.92
C ARG A 820 -4.85 25.66 -5.87
N MET A 821 -4.19 24.93 -4.98
CA MET A 821 -4.83 24.22 -3.87
C MET A 821 -5.53 25.19 -2.91
N GLY A 822 -4.93 26.36 -2.66
CA GLY A 822 -5.56 27.43 -1.90
C GLY A 822 -6.89 27.86 -2.52
N ARG A 823 -6.92 28.11 -3.83
CA ARG A 823 -8.18 28.41 -4.55
C ARG A 823 -9.19 27.26 -4.50
N ILE A 824 -8.75 26.01 -4.60
CA ILE A 824 -9.66 24.85 -4.46
C ILE A 824 -10.25 24.81 -3.04
N ALA A 825 -9.44 25.01 -2.00
CA ALA A 825 -9.90 25.06 -0.63
C ALA A 825 -10.95 26.17 -0.41
N MET A 826 -10.84 27.29 -1.14
CA MET A 826 -11.84 28.37 -1.14
C MET A 826 -13.20 27.97 -1.71
N THR A 827 -13.24 26.99 -2.61
CA THR A 827 -14.49 26.51 -3.23
C THR A 827 -15.19 25.41 -2.42
N MET A 828 -14.61 24.95 -1.30
CA MET A 828 -15.22 23.88 -0.51
C MET A 828 -16.51 24.34 0.19
N PRO A 829 -17.53 23.46 0.29
CA PRO A 829 -18.78 23.78 0.97
C PRO A 829 -18.57 23.99 2.48
N GLY A 830 -19.35 24.89 3.09
CA GLY A 830 -19.35 25.14 4.54
C GLY A 830 -18.27 26.13 5.00
N ASP A 831 -18.68 27.38 5.27
CA ASP A 831 -17.75 28.44 5.68
C ASP A 831 -17.05 28.13 7.01
N ALA A 832 -17.76 27.52 7.97
CA ALA A 832 -17.19 27.15 9.28
C ALA A 832 -16.11 26.05 9.17
N GLU A 833 -16.29 25.05 8.28
CA GLU A 833 -15.29 23.99 8.06
C GLU A 833 -14.07 24.54 7.33
N ARG A 834 -14.30 25.43 6.34
CA ARG A 834 -13.24 26.12 5.62
C ARG A 834 -12.38 26.97 6.56
N GLU A 835 -13.00 27.82 7.37
CA GLU A 835 -12.30 28.69 8.34
C GLU A 835 -11.53 27.87 9.39
N ARG A 836 -12.14 26.80 9.91
CA ARG A 836 -11.49 25.90 10.88
C ARG A 836 -10.31 25.17 10.25
N GLY A 837 -10.45 24.67 9.03
CA GLY A 837 -9.38 23.98 8.30
C GLY A 837 -8.20 24.89 7.95
N ILE A 838 -8.48 26.13 7.53
CA ILE A 838 -7.45 27.15 7.26
C ILE A 838 -6.75 27.55 8.55
N SER A 839 -7.50 27.82 9.62
CA SER A 839 -6.93 28.15 10.93
C SER A 839 -6.05 27.02 11.47
N TRP A 840 -6.51 25.77 11.34
CA TRP A 840 -5.71 24.59 11.69
C TRP A 840 -4.41 24.54 10.86
N LEU A 841 -4.49 24.71 9.55
CA LEU A 841 -3.34 24.64 8.65
C LEU A 841 -2.30 25.71 8.98
N ILE A 842 -2.73 26.97 9.14
CA ILE A 842 -1.85 28.09 9.47
C ILE A 842 -1.19 27.87 10.83
N ASN A 843 -1.95 27.52 11.86
CA ASN A 843 -1.39 27.23 13.19
C ASN A 843 -0.42 26.06 13.15
N ARG A 844 -0.70 25.04 12.33
CA ARG A 844 0.16 23.87 12.20
C ARG A 844 1.48 24.22 11.49
N VAL A 845 1.41 24.97 10.40
CA VAL A 845 2.59 25.45 9.67
C VAL A 845 3.41 26.40 10.52
N ALA A 846 2.78 27.38 11.18
CA ALA A 846 3.46 28.35 12.05
C ALA A 846 4.16 27.71 13.27
N SER A 847 3.62 26.61 13.79
CA SER A 847 4.20 25.91 14.96
C SER A 847 5.30 24.91 14.60
N THR A 848 5.35 24.42 13.35
CA THR A 848 6.25 23.31 12.97
C THR A 848 7.27 23.66 11.91
N LEU A 849 7.02 24.65 11.07
CA LEU A 849 7.86 25.02 9.92
C LEU A 849 8.44 26.42 10.11
N HIS A 850 9.47 26.76 9.33
CA HIS A 850 10.08 28.08 9.43
C HIS A 850 9.16 29.18 8.86
N TRP A 851 9.23 30.38 9.46
CA TRP A 851 8.24 31.47 9.28
C TRP A 851 7.98 31.86 7.82
N SER A 852 8.98 31.79 6.94
CA SER A 852 8.79 32.13 5.53
C SER A 852 7.88 31.15 4.78
N THR A 853 7.66 29.93 5.31
CA THR A 853 6.68 28.96 4.76
C THR A 853 5.28 29.39 5.16
N THR A 854 5.11 29.81 6.41
CA THR A 854 3.87 30.41 6.90
C THR A 854 3.49 31.62 6.07
N LEU A 855 4.45 32.52 5.80
CA LEU A 855 4.20 33.70 4.97
C LEU A 855 3.82 33.31 3.52
N THR A 856 4.49 32.32 2.94
CA THR A 856 4.15 31.80 1.60
C THR A 856 2.74 31.22 1.56
N LEU A 857 2.34 30.47 2.60
CA LEU A 857 0.99 29.94 2.73
C LEU A 857 -0.04 31.07 2.89
N GLN A 858 0.24 32.07 3.72
CA GLN A 858 -0.65 33.21 3.93
C GLN A 858 -0.88 34.00 2.63
N GLU A 859 0.17 34.22 1.84
CA GLU A 859 0.05 34.88 0.52
C GLU A 859 -0.69 34.04 -0.52
N SER A 860 -0.69 32.70 -0.38
CA SER A 860 -1.49 31.80 -1.23
C SER A 860 -2.98 31.77 -0.88
N LEU A 861 -3.38 32.36 0.26
CA LEU A 861 -4.74 32.36 0.82
C LEU A 861 -5.24 33.79 1.17
N PRO A 862 -5.20 34.76 0.24
CA PRO A 862 -5.45 36.17 0.58
C PRO A 862 -6.88 36.45 1.06
N ASP A 863 -7.88 35.76 0.50
CA ASP A 863 -9.30 36.06 0.75
C ASP A 863 -9.78 35.59 2.15
N CYS A 864 -9.11 34.61 2.75
CA CYS A 864 -9.47 34.09 4.08
C CYS A 864 -8.81 34.80 5.24
N LEU A 865 -7.83 35.67 4.98
CA LEU A 865 -7.01 36.30 6.01
C LEU A 865 -7.31 37.78 6.21
N GLN A 866 -8.43 38.27 5.68
CA GLN A 866 -8.84 39.67 5.85
C GLN A 866 -8.98 40.10 7.32
N HIS A 867 -9.14 39.15 8.25
CA HIS A 867 -9.25 39.39 9.68
C HIS A 867 -8.08 38.82 10.52
N GLN A 868 -7.07 38.22 9.88
CA GLN A 868 -5.89 37.70 10.57
C GLN A 868 -4.65 38.51 10.23
N LYS A 869 -3.89 38.88 11.28
CA LYS A 869 -2.60 39.55 11.11
C LYS A 869 -1.60 38.62 10.43
N ARG A 870 -0.83 39.17 9.51
CA ARG A 870 0.25 38.46 8.82
C ARG A 870 1.44 38.30 9.77
N LEU A 871 1.97 37.09 9.84
CA LEU A 871 3.08 36.77 10.73
C LEU A 871 4.40 37.12 10.04
N MET A 872 5.19 37.97 10.67
CA MET A 872 6.48 38.42 10.12
C MET A 872 7.56 38.44 11.22
N PRO A 873 8.85 38.26 10.89
CA PRO A 873 9.93 38.40 11.87
C PRO A 873 9.92 39.78 12.54
N GLU A 874 10.20 39.78 13.85
CA GLU A 874 10.24 41.00 14.68
C GLU A 874 11.29 42.01 14.18
N SER A 875 12.41 41.51 13.67
CA SER A 875 13.47 42.28 13.00
C SER A 875 12.96 43.11 11.81
N ILE A 876 12.04 42.57 11.01
CA ILE A 876 11.47 43.29 9.85
C ILE A 876 10.41 44.28 10.29
N ILE A 877 9.62 43.95 11.32
CA ILE A 877 8.68 44.92 11.92
C ILE A 877 9.43 46.13 12.49
N ASN A 878 10.59 45.91 13.10
CA ASN A 878 11.41 46.99 13.64
C ASN A 878 12.10 47.82 12.53
N MET A 879 12.45 47.19 11.41
CA MET A 879 13.11 47.88 10.28
C MET A 879 12.12 48.57 9.33
N CYS A 880 10.86 48.12 9.27
CA CYS A 880 9.88 48.65 8.32
C CYS A 880 8.75 49.38 9.04
N SER A 881 8.37 50.57 8.57
CA SER A 881 7.17 51.27 9.06
C SER A 881 5.89 50.59 8.54
N LEU A 882 5.48 49.53 9.24
CA LEU A 882 4.30 48.73 8.89
C LEU A 882 3.13 48.99 9.85
N PRO A 883 1.87 48.93 9.37
CA PRO A 883 0.71 49.21 10.21
C PRO A 883 0.41 48.06 11.19
N ASP A 884 0.35 48.36 12.49
CA ASP A 884 0.05 47.39 13.55
C ASP A 884 -1.28 46.64 13.37
N SER A 885 -2.21 47.19 12.58
CA SER A 885 -3.50 46.56 12.28
C SER A 885 -3.36 45.31 11.40
N GLU A 886 -2.34 45.23 10.55
CA GLU A 886 -2.20 44.18 9.53
C GLU A 886 -1.09 43.17 9.84
N TRP A 887 -0.10 43.55 10.64
CA TRP A 887 1.12 42.78 10.88
C TRP A 887 1.29 42.39 12.34
N SER A 888 1.85 41.20 12.58
CA SER A 888 2.20 40.72 13.91
C SER A 888 3.56 40.02 13.91
N ALA A 889 4.31 40.20 15.00
CA ALA A 889 5.59 39.54 15.18
C ALA A 889 5.40 38.03 15.36
N THR A 890 6.21 37.23 14.67
CA THR A 890 6.29 35.79 14.93
C THR A 890 6.84 35.55 16.34
N PRO A 891 6.20 34.69 17.17
CA PRO A 891 6.70 34.38 18.50
C PRO A 891 8.09 33.73 18.40
N SER A 892 9.13 34.47 18.79
CA SER A 892 10.52 33.99 18.71
C SER A 892 10.78 32.94 19.78
N ASN A 893 11.16 31.72 19.36
CA ASN A 893 11.53 30.61 20.24
C ASN A 893 13.03 30.63 20.63
N LYS A 894 13.76 31.70 20.34
CA LYS A 894 15.21 31.83 20.62
C LYS A 894 15.48 32.97 21.60
N ASN A 895 16.44 32.74 22.51
CA ASN A 895 16.91 33.70 23.51
C ASN A 895 17.12 35.10 22.88
N PRO A 896 16.48 36.16 23.40
CA PRO A 896 16.52 37.53 22.86
C PRO A 896 17.87 38.26 23.09
N GLN A 897 18.99 37.53 23.22
CA GLN A 897 20.25 38.06 23.76
C GLN A 897 21.41 38.20 22.76
N LYS A 898 21.22 37.89 21.47
CA LYS A 898 22.27 38.14 20.45
C LYS A 898 21.82 39.25 19.52
N ALA A 899 22.57 40.36 19.50
CA ALA A 899 22.35 41.45 18.55
C ALA A 899 22.42 40.87 17.12
N ILE A 900 21.32 40.99 16.39
CA ILE A 900 21.17 40.54 15.00
C ILE A 900 21.99 41.49 14.12
N SER A 901 22.84 40.97 13.22
CA SER A 901 23.67 41.80 12.34
C SER A 901 22.83 42.47 11.24
N LEU A 902 23.33 43.53 10.61
CA LEU A 902 22.65 44.15 9.44
C LEU A 902 22.48 43.14 8.29
N CYS A 903 23.42 42.20 8.13
CA CYS A 903 23.32 41.13 7.14
C CYS A 903 22.14 40.19 7.42
N ASP A 904 21.95 39.76 8.67
CA ASP A 904 20.83 38.90 9.06
C ASP A 904 19.47 39.57 8.81
N HIS A 905 19.39 40.86 9.13
CA HIS A 905 18.25 41.73 8.82
C HIS A 905 17.95 41.79 7.32
N MET A 906 18.97 41.94 6.46
CA MET A 906 18.82 41.93 5.01
C MET A 906 18.41 40.56 4.47
N ILE A 907 18.91 39.47 5.06
CA ILE A 907 18.50 38.11 4.69
C ILE A 907 17.00 37.94 4.96
N GLU A 908 16.52 38.31 6.14
CA GLU A 908 15.11 38.21 6.48
C GLU A 908 14.23 39.08 5.57
N LEU A 909 14.69 40.29 5.22
CA LEU A 909 14.01 41.16 4.28
C LEU A 909 13.89 40.51 2.90
N LEU A 910 14.99 39.99 2.34
CA LEU A 910 15.00 39.29 1.06
C LEU A 910 14.13 38.02 1.07
N LEU A 911 14.11 37.29 2.19
CA LEU A 911 13.26 36.11 2.38
C LEU A 911 11.76 36.47 2.45
N CYS A 912 11.41 37.69 2.87
CA CYS A 912 10.04 38.21 2.77
C CYS A 912 9.72 38.65 1.33
N CYS A 913 10.59 39.47 0.72
CA CYS A 913 10.37 40.05 -0.60
C CYS A 913 10.26 38.98 -1.69
N ARG A 914 10.94 37.84 -1.55
CA ARG A 914 10.85 36.74 -2.52
C ARG A 914 9.48 36.06 -2.58
N VAL A 915 8.61 36.25 -1.59
CA VAL A 915 7.35 35.49 -1.49
C VAL A 915 6.31 36.00 -2.50
N SER A 916 6.20 37.32 -2.67
CA SER A 916 5.29 37.91 -3.66
C SER A 916 5.72 39.34 -4.02
N ASP A 917 5.39 39.78 -5.24
CA ASP A 917 5.63 41.16 -5.69
C ASP A 917 4.91 42.18 -4.80
N ARG A 918 3.73 41.83 -4.27
CA ARG A 918 2.98 42.70 -3.36
C ARG A 918 3.77 42.94 -2.07
N LEU A 919 4.34 41.89 -1.47
CA LEU A 919 5.15 42.01 -0.26
C LEU A 919 6.44 42.79 -0.52
N ALA A 920 7.11 42.50 -1.64
CA ALA A 920 8.28 43.23 -2.10
C ALA A 920 8.01 44.74 -2.18
N ASN A 921 6.90 45.14 -2.80
CA ASN A 921 6.51 46.54 -2.94
C ASN A 921 6.28 47.21 -1.57
N ILE A 922 5.43 46.62 -0.73
CA ILE A 922 5.10 47.15 0.60
C ILE A 922 6.37 47.33 1.43
N LEU A 923 7.24 46.31 1.47
CA LEU A 923 8.44 46.37 2.28
C LEU A 923 9.45 47.39 1.74
N SER A 924 9.58 47.53 0.42
CA SER A 924 10.49 48.50 -0.21
C SER A 924 10.16 49.96 0.12
N GLU A 925 8.86 50.28 0.23
CA GLU A 925 8.36 51.62 0.55
C GLU A 925 8.49 51.95 2.04
N SER A 926 8.51 50.93 2.89
CA SER A 926 8.49 51.05 4.33
C SER A 926 9.86 50.96 5.01
N ILE A 927 10.96 50.69 4.29
CA ILE A 927 12.29 50.49 4.89
C ILE A 927 12.76 51.75 5.63
N LEU A 928 13.08 51.58 6.92
CA LEU A 928 13.76 52.55 7.76
C LEU A 928 15.19 52.06 8.05
N LEU A 929 16.17 52.74 7.46
CA LEU A 929 17.58 52.44 7.75
C LEU A 929 17.95 52.98 9.14
N PRO A 930 18.67 52.21 9.98
CA PRO A 930 19.16 52.70 11.26
C PRO A 930 20.03 53.96 11.09
N GLU A 931 19.85 54.95 11.97
CA GLU A 931 20.62 56.19 11.96
C GLU A 931 22.13 55.89 11.99
N GLY A 932 22.88 56.47 11.03
CA GLY A 932 24.33 56.27 10.92
C GLY A 932 24.78 55.09 10.04
N THR A 933 23.85 54.34 9.43
CA THR A 933 24.21 53.29 8.46
C THR A 933 24.75 53.95 7.18
N SER A 934 26.03 53.70 6.85
CA SER A 934 26.60 54.17 5.60
C SER A 934 26.06 53.37 4.41
N ASN A 935 25.96 53.99 3.23
CA ASN A 935 25.54 53.29 2.01
C ASN A 935 26.47 52.11 1.69
N ASP A 936 27.77 52.23 1.97
CA ASP A 936 28.74 51.15 1.72
C ASP A 936 28.48 49.94 2.62
N SER A 937 28.22 50.18 3.92
CA SER A 937 27.85 49.11 4.86
C SER A 937 26.52 48.45 4.49
N PHE A 938 25.56 49.24 3.99
CA PHE A 938 24.28 48.72 3.51
C PHE A 938 24.45 47.87 2.25
N LEU A 939 25.23 48.35 1.27
CA LEU A 939 25.53 47.65 0.03
C LEU A 939 26.30 46.34 0.29
N GLU A 940 27.26 46.35 1.21
CA GLU A 940 28.01 45.16 1.61
C GLU A 940 27.08 44.12 2.26
N ALA A 941 26.26 44.53 3.23
CA ALA A 941 25.28 43.66 3.88
C ALA A 941 24.26 43.09 2.88
N LEU A 942 23.75 43.92 1.97
CA LEU A 942 22.83 43.52 0.91
C LEU A 942 23.48 42.53 -0.06
N THR A 943 24.72 42.78 -0.48
CA THR A 943 25.46 41.88 -1.38
C THR A 943 25.65 40.51 -0.74
N LEU A 944 26.07 40.47 0.52
CA LEU A 944 26.21 39.21 1.28
C LEU A 944 24.87 38.51 1.44
N ALA A 945 23.79 39.24 1.71
CA ALA A 945 22.45 38.66 1.83
C ALA A 945 21.97 38.07 0.49
N LEU A 946 22.22 38.74 -0.64
CA LEU A 946 21.89 38.24 -1.98
C LEU A 946 22.68 36.98 -2.33
N VAL A 947 23.97 36.92 -1.98
CA VAL A 947 24.81 35.71 -2.12
C VAL A 947 24.22 34.52 -1.36
N GLN A 948 23.50 34.74 -0.25
CA GLN A 948 22.85 33.68 0.50
C GLN A 948 21.46 33.30 -0.03
N VAL A 949 20.67 34.28 -0.48
CA VAL A 949 19.26 34.06 -0.85
C VAL A 949 19.10 33.63 -2.31
N LEU A 950 19.79 34.28 -3.25
CA LEU A 950 19.61 34.01 -4.69
C LEU A 950 19.89 32.56 -5.10
N PRO A 951 20.93 31.87 -4.59
CA PRO A 951 21.17 30.48 -4.96
C PRO A 951 20.04 29.51 -4.56
N GLN A 952 19.21 29.88 -3.59
CA GLN A 952 18.07 29.09 -3.12
C GLN A 952 16.73 29.54 -3.73
N SER A 953 16.76 30.55 -4.61
CA SER A 953 15.57 31.17 -5.17
C SER A 953 15.32 30.70 -6.59
N ILE A 954 14.07 30.38 -6.94
CA ILE A 954 13.66 30.11 -8.33
C ILE A 954 13.53 31.41 -9.13
N MET A 955 13.37 31.33 -10.46
CA MET A 955 13.31 32.52 -11.31
C MET A 955 12.22 33.53 -10.88
N GLY A 956 11.01 33.08 -10.54
CA GLY A 956 9.94 33.97 -10.08
C GLY A 956 10.29 34.71 -8.77
N GLU A 957 10.98 34.04 -7.86
CA GLU A 957 11.47 34.64 -6.61
C GLU A 957 12.63 35.62 -6.85
N TRP A 958 13.51 35.32 -7.82
CA TRP A 958 14.53 36.27 -8.29
C TRP A 958 13.87 37.53 -8.81
N GLN A 959 12.83 37.41 -9.64
CA GLN A 959 12.12 38.56 -10.19
C GLN A 959 11.50 39.45 -9.10
N CYS A 960 10.89 38.85 -8.07
CA CYS A 960 10.37 39.59 -6.91
C CYS A 960 11.49 40.37 -6.19
N ILE A 961 12.64 39.73 -5.96
CA ILE A 961 13.80 40.38 -5.33
C ILE A 961 14.33 41.51 -6.23
N MET A 962 14.47 41.28 -7.53
CA MET A 962 14.96 42.29 -8.47
C MET A 962 14.00 43.48 -8.58
N GLY A 963 12.68 43.23 -8.51
CA GLY A 963 11.66 44.28 -8.45
C GLY A 963 11.81 45.16 -7.20
N MET A 964 12.00 44.55 -6.02
CA MET A 964 12.29 45.29 -4.79
C MET A 964 13.58 46.11 -4.91
N LEU A 965 14.66 45.53 -5.45
CA LEU A 965 15.91 46.23 -5.67
C LEU A 965 15.75 47.42 -6.63
N ALA A 966 14.92 47.28 -7.66
CA ALA A 966 14.60 48.37 -8.58
C ALA A 966 13.92 49.53 -7.83
N GLN A 967 13.01 49.23 -6.90
CA GLN A 967 12.33 50.24 -6.09
C GLN A 967 13.30 50.96 -5.14
N LEU A 968 14.18 50.24 -4.46
CA LEU A 968 15.22 50.86 -3.60
C LEU A 968 16.17 51.76 -4.41
N LEU A 969 16.51 51.33 -5.62
CA LEU A 969 17.31 52.13 -6.56
C LEU A 969 16.54 53.32 -7.10
N THR A 970 15.23 53.25 -7.25
CA THR A 970 14.40 54.35 -7.74
C THR A 970 14.15 55.39 -6.65
N SER A 971 13.81 54.95 -5.44
CA SER A 971 13.60 55.80 -4.26
C SER A 971 14.88 56.47 -3.75
N GLY A 972 16.05 55.94 -4.14
CA GLY A 972 17.35 56.45 -3.70
C GLY A 972 17.78 56.00 -2.31
N VAL A 973 17.06 55.03 -1.73
CA VAL A 973 17.45 54.35 -0.48
C VAL A 973 18.73 53.54 -0.69
N LEU A 974 18.87 52.90 -1.86
CA LEU A 974 20.07 52.20 -2.27
C LEU A 974 20.80 53.00 -3.35
N TRP A 975 22.09 53.27 -3.14
CA TRP A 975 22.96 53.82 -4.17
C TRP A 975 24.07 52.82 -4.51
N ILE A 976 24.22 52.53 -5.80
CA ILE A 976 25.27 51.64 -6.28
C ILE A 976 26.26 52.49 -7.08
N PRO A 977 27.53 52.58 -6.63
CA PRO A 977 28.55 53.29 -7.39
C PRO A 977 28.78 52.60 -8.74
N TYR A 978 28.73 53.36 -9.83
CA TYR A 978 29.11 52.84 -11.14
C TYR A 978 30.62 52.64 -11.22
N SER A 979 31.02 51.44 -11.63
CA SER A 979 32.44 51.16 -11.82
C SER A 979 32.94 51.86 -13.09
N ALA A 980 34.00 52.66 -12.98
CA ALA A 980 34.75 53.14 -14.14
C ALA A 980 35.62 52.04 -14.78
N ARG A 981 35.53 50.79 -14.29
CA ARG A 981 36.39 49.67 -14.69
C ARG A 981 36.29 49.32 -16.18
N TYR A 982 35.15 49.61 -16.81
CA TYR A 982 34.90 49.33 -18.24
C TYR A 982 34.63 50.61 -19.02
N VAL A 983 35.26 51.72 -18.61
CA VAL A 983 35.07 53.04 -19.21
C VAL A 983 36.43 53.68 -19.47
N THR A 984 36.75 53.90 -20.74
CA THR A 984 37.93 54.66 -21.21
C THR A 984 37.65 56.16 -21.22
N GLU A 985 36.44 56.56 -21.62
CA GLU A 985 35.95 57.93 -21.54
C GLU A 985 34.49 57.93 -21.07
N LEU A 986 34.14 58.83 -20.14
CA LEU A 986 32.79 58.93 -19.61
C LEU A 986 31.80 59.32 -20.73
N PRO A 987 30.61 58.72 -20.79
CA PRO A 987 29.59 59.15 -21.73
C PRO A 987 29.26 60.63 -21.44
N MET A 988 29.27 61.46 -22.49
CA MET A 988 28.88 62.89 -22.42
C MET A 988 27.35 63.06 -22.24
N VAL A 989 26.67 62.03 -21.73
CA VAL A 989 25.23 61.87 -21.71
C VAL A 989 24.77 61.55 -20.30
N ASN A 990 23.60 62.07 -19.94
CA ASN A 990 22.96 61.77 -18.67
C ASN A 990 22.51 60.30 -18.64
N ILE A 991 23.26 59.45 -17.92
CA ILE A 991 22.91 58.04 -17.67
C ILE A 991 21.85 57.86 -16.56
N GLY A 992 21.30 58.95 -16.01
CA GLY A 992 20.34 58.94 -14.92
C GLY A 992 19.10 58.09 -15.20
N ASP A 993 18.61 58.11 -16.44
CA ASP A 993 17.43 57.32 -16.84
C ASP A 993 17.70 55.81 -16.83
N PHE A 994 18.97 55.41 -16.90
CA PHE A 994 19.41 54.02 -16.86
C PHE A 994 19.92 53.59 -15.49
N ARG A 995 19.85 54.46 -14.47
CA ARG A 995 20.47 54.23 -13.16
C ARG A 995 20.06 52.91 -12.52
N VAL A 996 18.78 52.58 -12.61
CA VAL A 996 18.20 51.36 -12.02
C VAL A 996 18.76 50.12 -12.71
N HIS A 997 18.68 50.08 -14.04
CA HIS A 997 19.14 48.96 -14.86
C HIS A 997 20.65 48.71 -14.69
N LEU A 998 21.46 49.79 -14.72
CA LEU A 998 22.91 49.70 -14.55
C LEU A 998 23.29 49.30 -13.12
N GLY A 999 22.59 49.83 -12.12
CA GLY A 999 22.76 49.45 -10.72
C GLY A 999 22.48 47.97 -10.47
N GLN A 1000 21.36 47.46 -10.99
CA GLN A 1000 21.02 46.04 -10.89
C GLN A 1000 22.06 45.14 -11.56
N SER A 1001 22.51 45.51 -12.77
CA SER A 1001 23.55 44.77 -13.48
C SER A 1001 24.88 44.74 -12.72
N GLN A 1002 25.29 45.87 -12.14
CA GLN A 1002 26.50 45.98 -11.33
C GLN A 1002 26.42 45.17 -10.04
N LEU A 1003 25.27 45.17 -9.36
CA LEU A 1003 25.06 44.38 -8.14
C LEU A 1003 25.10 42.88 -8.44
N LEU A 1004 24.44 42.44 -9.52
CA LEU A 1004 24.49 41.04 -9.95
C LEU A 1004 25.90 40.61 -10.31
N LEU A 1005 26.69 41.47 -10.98
CA LEU A 1005 28.11 41.19 -11.23
C LEU A 1005 28.86 40.96 -9.92
N SER A 1006 28.68 41.83 -8.92
CA SER A 1006 29.33 41.69 -7.61
C SER A 1006 28.93 40.37 -6.93
N VAL A 1007 27.64 40.03 -6.91
CA VAL A 1007 27.13 38.77 -6.34
C VAL A 1007 27.75 37.57 -7.06
N MET A 1008 27.77 37.57 -8.39
CA MET A 1008 28.36 36.50 -9.19
C MET A 1008 29.87 36.36 -8.91
N GLN A 1009 30.60 37.47 -8.82
CA GLN A 1009 32.03 37.46 -8.48
C GLN A 1009 32.29 36.86 -7.09
N VAL A 1010 31.44 37.12 -6.09
CA VAL A 1010 31.55 36.48 -4.77
C VAL A 1010 31.25 34.98 -4.85
N LEU A 1011 30.17 34.58 -5.55
CA LEU A 1011 29.77 33.18 -5.70
C LEU A 1011 30.82 32.34 -6.44
N MET A 1012 31.53 32.93 -7.40
CA MET A 1012 32.61 32.27 -8.15
C MET A 1012 33.99 32.44 -7.49
N SER A 1013 34.07 33.12 -6.34
CA SER A 1013 35.33 33.30 -5.63
C SER A 1013 35.80 31.98 -4.99
N PRO A 1014 37.11 31.84 -4.72
CA PRO A 1014 37.65 30.68 -3.99
C PRO A 1014 36.95 30.41 -2.66
N CYS A 1015 36.41 31.45 -2.00
CA CYS A 1015 35.70 31.34 -0.72
C CYS A 1015 34.38 30.55 -0.82
N CYS A 1016 33.85 30.36 -2.02
CA CYS A 1016 32.57 29.69 -2.23
C CYS A 1016 32.69 28.32 -2.92
N GLN A 1017 33.89 27.87 -3.29
CA GLN A 1017 34.10 26.64 -4.07
C GLN A 1017 33.56 25.38 -3.36
N ASP A 1018 33.60 25.35 -2.03
CA ASP A 1018 33.15 24.19 -1.25
C ASP A 1018 31.64 23.98 -1.25
N TRP A 1019 30.84 25.00 -1.57
CA TRP A 1019 29.37 24.93 -1.53
C TRP A 1019 28.68 25.35 -2.83
N ALA A 1020 29.34 26.15 -3.67
CA ALA A 1020 28.91 26.50 -5.03
C ALA A 1020 29.11 25.32 -5.99
N THR A 1021 28.39 24.23 -5.75
CA THR A 1021 28.46 23.01 -6.56
C THR A 1021 28.08 23.29 -8.02
N PRO A 1022 28.57 22.50 -9.00
CA PRO A 1022 28.20 22.72 -10.40
C PRO A 1022 26.68 22.75 -10.66
N PRO A 1023 25.86 21.88 -10.03
CA PRO A 1023 24.40 22.00 -10.00
C PRO A 1023 23.86 23.37 -9.58
N LEU A 1024 24.40 23.92 -8.48
CA LEU A 1024 23.98 25.22 -7.97
C LEU A 1024 24.35 26.34 -8.94
N LEU A 1025 25.59 26.30 -9.46
CA LEU A 1025 26.08 27.28 -10.41
C LEU A 1025 25.27 27.25 -11.72
N HIS A 1026 24.82 26.08 -12.16
CA HIS A 1026 23.91 25.98 -13.32
C HIS A 1026 22.60 26.72 -13.08
N HIS A 1027 21.96 26.46 -11.94
CA HIS A 1027 20.73 27.16 -11.55
C HIS A 1027 20.92 28.68 -11.47
N VAL A 1028 21.94 29.14 -10.75
CA VAL A 1028 22.24 30.57 -10.58
C VAL A 1028 22.58 31.22 -11.91
N THR A 1029 23.36 30.56 -12.78
CA THR A 1029 23.73 31.09 -14.10
C THR A 1029 22.49 31.25 -14.97
N ARG A 1030 21.59 30.27 -14.98
CA ARG A 1030 20.30 30.36 -15.68
C ARG A 1030 19.46 31.54 -15.18
N CYS A 1031 19.36 31.72 -13.86
CA CYS A 1031 18.64 32.84 -13.26
C CYS A 1031 19.27 34.20 -13.59
N TYR A 1032 20.61 34.29 -13.54
CA TYR A 1032 21.38 35.47 -13.95
C TYR A 1032 21.10 35.81 -15.41
N VAL A 1033 21.21 34.84 -16.32
CA VAL A 1033 20.96 35.05 -17.75
C VAL A 1033 19.54 35.54 -17.99
N GLY A 1034 18.52 34.88 -17.43
CA GLY A 1034 17.13 35.32 -17.60
C GLY A 1034 16.84 36.71 -17.02
N THR A 1035 17.45 37.06 -15.89
CA THR A 1035 17.33 38.41 -15.30
C THR A 1035 17.98 39.46 -16.19
N MET A 1036 19.16 39.17 -16.71
CA MET A 1036 19.91 40.06 -17.60
C MET A 1036 19.21 40.24 -18.96
N GLN A 1037 18.60 39.18 -19.51
CA GLN A 1037 17.72 39.27 -20.69
C GLN A 1037 16.49 40.13 -20.43
N GLN A 1038 15.89 40.01 -19.24
CA GLN A 1038 14.76 40.86 -18.85
C GLN A 1038 15.17 42.34 -18.81
N LEU A 1039 16.33 42.68 -18.23
CA LEU A 1039 16.85 44.05 -18.24
C LEU A 1039 17.09 44.57 -19.67
N LEU A 1040 17.65 43.74 -20.56
CA LEU A 1040 17.81 44.08 -21.97
C LEU A 1040 16.46 44.36 -22.64
N SER A 1041 15.47 43.50 -22.39
CA SER A 1041 14.12 43.65 -22.95
C SER A 1041 13.44 44.93 -22.47
N GLN A 1042 13.63 45.31 -21.20
CA GLN A 1042 13.06 46.54 -20.64
C GLN A 1042 13.65 47.79 -21.30
N ILE A 1043 14.96 47.79 -21.60
CA ILE A 1043 15.59 48.89 -22.33
C ILE A 1043 15.15 48.89 -23.80
N SER A 1044 15.09 47.72 -24.44
CA SER A 1044 14.84 47.61 -25.88
C SER A 1044 13.38 47.85 -26.27
N THR A 1045 12.42 47.55 -25.37
CA THR A 1045 10.97 47.71 -25.64
C THR A 1045 10.39 49.03 -25.12
N SER A 1046 11.18 49.84 -24.42
CA SER A 1046 10.76 51.14 -23.90
C SER A 1046 11.30 52.29 -24.75
N ASP A 1047 10.79 53.50 -24.49
CA ASP A 1047 11.30 54.75 -25.05
C ASP A 1047 12.79 55.01 -24.72
N LEU A 1048 13.40 54.19 -23.86
CA LEU A 1048 14.83 54.24 -23.51
C LEU A 1048 15.74 53.78 -24.65
N SER A 1049 15.24 52.96 -25.58
CA SER A 1049 16.02 52.49 -26.73
C SER A 1049 16.51 53.63 -27.63
N ASP A 1050 15.72 54.70 -27.73
CA ASP A 1050 16.02 55.92 -28.51
C ASP A 1050 16.79 56.98 -27.71
N GLN A 1051 17.01 56.78 -26.40
CA GLN A 1051 17.72 57.73 -25.56
C GLN A 1051 19.25 57.64 -25.78
N PRO A 1052 19.95 58.79 -25.79
CA PRO A 1052 21.41 58.79 -25.83
C PRO A 1052 21.94 58.05 -24.57
N GLY A 1053 23.04 57.30 -24.71
CA GLY A 1053 23.58 56.46 -23.62
C GLY A 1053 23.04 55.02 -23.57
N CYS A 1054 21.99 54.67 -24.32
CA CYS A 1054 21.49 53.29 -24.43
C CYS A 1054 22.60 52.31 -24.87
N LEU A 1055 23.36 52.68 -25.92
CA LEU A 1055 24.47 51.88 -26.44
C LEU A 1055 25.57 51.67 -25.39
N PHE A 1056 25.87 52.70 -24.60
CA PHE A 1056 26.81 52.60 -23.49
C PHE A 1056 26.34 51.59 -22.44
N VAL A 1057 25.07 51.63 -22.05
CA VAL A 1057 24.50 50.73 -21.02
C VAL A 1057 24.50 49.28 -21.48
N ILE A 1058 24.10 49.00 -22.71
CA ILE A 1058 24.16 47.64 -23.28
C ILE A 1058 25.63 47.17 -23.37
N GLY A 1059 26.57 48.06 -23.71
CA GLY A 1059 27.99 47.78 -23.65
C GLY A 1059 28.49 47.43 -22.25
N GLN A 1060 28.00 48.10 -21.20
CA GLN A 1060 28.29 47.72 -19.82
C GLN A 1060 27.72 46.35 -19.46
N PHE A 1061 26.49 46.03 -19.90
CA PHE A 1061 25.90 44.69 -19.69
C PHE A 1061 26.75 43.59 -20.34
N PHE A 1062 27.26 43.84 -21.55
CA PHE A 1062 28.21 42.96 -22.21
C PHE A 1062 29.48 42.77 -21.38
N CYS A 1063 30.07 43.86 -20.88
CA CYS A 1063 31.27 43.80 -20.06
C CYS A 1063 31.05 42.97 -18.78
N HIS A 1064 29.93 43.19 -18.09
CA HIS A 1064 29.56 42.41 -16.91
C HIS A 1064 29.37 40.92 -17.24
N ALA A 1065 28.67 40.60 -18.32
CA ALA A 1065 28.46 39.22 -18.76
C ALA A 1065 29.77 38.53 -19.17
N CYS A 1066 30.71 39.24 -19.81
CA CYS A 1066 32.03 38.69 -20.13
C CYS A 1066 32.89 38.42 -18.88
N ASP A 1067 32.80 39.27 -17.87
CA ASP A 1067 33.48 39.02 -16.59
C ASP A 1067 32.90 37.79 -15.89
N VAL A 1068 31.58 37.59 -15.94
CA VAL A 1068 30.95 36.36 -15.44
C VAL A 1068 31.39 35.15 -16.27
N LEU A 1069 31.36 35.25 -17.59
CA LEU A 1069 31.77 34.21 -18.53
C LEU A 1069 33.20 33.72 -18.26
N GLY A 1070 34.13 34.64 -18.02
CA GLY A 1070 35.53 34.31 -17.71
C GLY A 1070 35.76 33.68 -16.34
N SER A 1071 34.80 33.79 -15.42
CA SER A 1071 34.89 33.23 -14.07
C SER A 1071 34.17 31.89 -13.91
N LEU A 1072 33.38 31.44 -14.90
CA LEU A 1072 32.67 30.17 -14.83
C LEU A 1072 33.60 28.95 -15.01
N PRO A 1073 33.39 27.86 -14.24
CA PRO A 1073 34.33 26.74 -14.20
C PRO A 1073 34.20 25.74 -15.36
N THR A 1074 33.02 25.63 -16.00
CA THR A 1074 32.74 24.62 -17.04
C THR A 1074 32.23 25.24 -18.33
N ASP A 1075 32.50 24.59 -19.47
CA ASP A 1075 32.11 25.11 -20.79
C ASP A 1075 30.59 25.13 -21.01
N GLU A 1076 29.84 24.19 -20.42
CA GLU A 1076 28.37 24.14 -20.46
C GLU A 1076 27.74 25.38 -19.79
N LEU A 1077 28.28 25.82 -18.65
CA LEU A 1077 27.83 27.05 -17.98
C LEU A 1077 28.19 28.28 -18.80
N LYS A 1078 29.40 28.29 -19.39
CA LYS A 1078 29.87 29.37 -20.24
C LYS A 1078 28.98 29.55 -21.47
N GLU A 1079 28.45 28.48 -22.04
CA GLU A 1079 27.60 28.55 -23.24
C GLU A 1079 26.36 29.43 -23.04
N GLN A 1080 25.68 29.33 -21.91
CA GLN A 1080 24.48 30.14 -21.63
C GLN A 1080 24.80 31.65 -21.56
N VAL A 1081 25.90 32.01 -20.90
CA VAL A 1081 26.35 33.41 -20.79
C VAL A 1081 26.95 33.90 -22.12
N PHE A 1082 27.55 33.01 -22.90
CA PHE A 1082 28.05 33.32 -24.25
C PHE A 1082 26.90 33.65 -25.21
N VAL A 1083 25.78 32.93 -25.16
CA VAL A 1083 24.58 33.29 -25.95
C VAL A 1083 24.08 34.69 -25.55
N LEU A 1084 24.06 35.00 -24.25
CA LEU A 1084 23.69 36.32 -23.75
C LEU A 1084 24.64 37.44 -24.26
N THR A 1085 25.95 37.21 -24.30
CA THR A 1085 26.89 38.21 -24.83
C THR A 1085 26.70 38.44 -26.33
N LEU A 1086 26.36 37.40 -27.09
CA LEU A 1086 25.98 37.54 -28.51
C LEU A 1086 24.66 38.29 -28.70
N GLU A 1087 23.71 38.12 -27.79
CA GLU A 1087 22.43 38.84 -27.79
C GLU A 1087 22.66 40.34 -27.61
N TYR A 1088 23.49 40.75 -26.63
CA TYR A 1088 23.86 42.16 -26.47
C TYR A 1088 24.52 42.76 -27.71
N LEU A 1089 25.48 42.05 -28.31
CA LEU A 1089 26.13 42.55 -29.52
C LEU A 1089 25.13 42.68 -30.69
N SER A 1090 24.13 41.79 -30.77
CA SER A 1090 23.07 41.90 -31.78
C SER A 1090 22.18 43.12 -31.54
N GLN A 1091 21.82 43.39 -30.29
CA GLN A 1091 21.02 44.57 -29.94
C GLN A 1091 21.79 45.86 -30.20
N MET A 1092 23.08 45.89 -29.89
CA MET A 1092 23.96 47.01 -30.24
C MET A 1092 24.05 47.20 -31.76
N GLU A 1093 24.17 46.11 -32.52
CA GLU A 1093 24.18 46.15 -33.99
C GLU A 1093 22.89 46.77 -34.53
N GLU A 1094 21.73 46.32 -34.05
CA GLU A 1094 20.41 46.86 -34.43
C GLU A 1094 20.30 48.36 -34.13
N ILE A 1095 20.67 48.80 -32.92
CA ILE A 1095 20.65 50.22 -32.54
C ILE A 1095 21.62 51.05 -33.39
N THR A 1096 22.76 50.48 -33.79
CA THR A 1096 23.72 51.19 -34.63
C THR A 1096 23.37 51.21 -36.12
N CYS A 1097 22.46 50.35 -36.56
CA CYS A 1097 21.96 50.26 -37.94
C CYS A 1097 20.68 51.07 -38.16
N SER A 1098 19.98 51.50 -37.10
CA SER A 1098 18.84 52.40 -37.22
C SER A 1098 19.30 53.82 -37.59
N ASP A 1099 18.52 54.53 -38.42
CA ASP A 1099 18.85 55.81 -39.10
C ASP A 1099 18.97 57.03 -38.15
N PHE A 1100 19.76 56.94 -37.08
CA PHE A 1100 20.08 58.07 -36.20
C PHE A 1100 21.38 58.77 -36.63
N SER A 1101 21.21 59.79 -37.47
CA SER A 1101 22.25 60.72 -37.92
C SER A 1101 22.79 61.64 -36.79
N LYS A 1102 23.44 61.09 -35.76
CA LYS A 1102 24.02 61.88 -34.65
C LYS A 1102 25.49 61.52 -34.41
N LEU A 1103 26.39 62.52 -34.50
CA LEU A 1103 27.82 62.42 -34.20
C LEU A 1103 28.13 61.77 -32.84
N GLN A 1104 27.23 61.97 -31.87
CA GLN A 1104 27.34 61.46 -30.50
C GLN A 1104 27.25 59.92 -30.43
N LEU A 1105 26.39 59.32 -31.24
CA LEU A 1105 26.24 57.87 -31.36
C LEU A 1105 27.47 57.22 -32.00
N ARG A 1106 28.07 57.89 -33.00
CA ARG A 1106 29.34 57.44 -33.61
C ARG A 1106 30.49 57.46 -32.60
N PHE A 1107 30.56 58.49 -31.77
CA PHE A 1107 31.58 58.60 -30.72
C PHE A 1107 31.41 57.52 -29.63
N GLU A 1108 30.19 57.34 -29.12
CA GLU A 1108 29.87 56.26 -28.17
C GLU A 1108 30.21 54.88 -28.75
N ARG A 1109 29.87 54.63 -30.02
CA ARG A 1109 30.18 53.39 -30.74
C ARG A 1109 31.67 53.10 -30.79
N THR A 1110 32.48 54.08 -31.22
CA THR A 1110 33.94 53.89 -31.32
C THR A 1110 34.57 53.61 -29.96
N ASN A 1111 34.14 54.34 -28.92
CA ASN A 1111 34.65 54.18 -27.57
C ASN A 1111 34.26 52.82 -26.95
N GLN A 1112 33.02 52.36 -27.18
CA GLN A 1112 32.59 51.04 -26.71
C GLN A 1112 33.35 49.91 -27.42
N ILE A 1113 33.51 49.94 -28.75
CA ILE A 1113 34.13 48.85 -29.51
C ILE A 1113 35.55 48.52 -29.02
N GLU A 1114 36.34 49.53 -28.67
CA GLU A 1114 37.69 49.32 -28.12
C GLU A 1114 37.64 48.57 -26.79
N VAL A 1115 36.80 49.02 -25.85
CA VAL A 1115 36.63 48.37 -24.54
C VAL A 1115 36.13 46.94 -24.68
N LEU A 1116 35.09 46.72 -25.50
CA LEU A 1116 34.52 45.39 -25.76
C LEU A 1116 35.58 44.44 -26.34
N GLY A 1117 36.40 44.93 -27.28
CA GLY A 1117 37.47 44.16 -27.90
C GLY A 1117 38.60 43.79 -26.93
N ILE A 1118 39.00 44.71 -26.05
CA ILE A 1118 39.99 44.44 -24.99
C ILE A 1118 39.47 43.35 -24.05
N LEU A 1119 38.22 43.49 -23.60
CA LEU A 1119 37.66 42.62 -22.57
C LEU A 1119 37.36 41.21 -23.11
N ALA A 1120 36.84 41.10 -24.33
CA ALA A 1120 36.68 39.82 -25.01
C ALA A 1120 38.03 39.09 -25.19
N ASN A 1121 39.12 39.82 -25.44
CA ASN A 1121 40.46 39.23 -25.54
C ASN A 1121 41.02 38.73 -24.19
N GLN A 1122 40.67 39.40 -23.09
CA GLN A 1122 41.21 39.09 -21.76
C GLN A 1122 40.42 38.03 -20.99
N LYS A 1123 39.11 37.95 -21.21
CA LYS A 1123 38.20 37.17 -20.36
C LYS A 1123 37.60 35.94 -21.02
N VAL A 1124 37.68 35.84 -22.35
CA VAL A 1124 37.07 34.76 -23.12
C VAL A 1124 38.16 34.02 -23.88
N ASP A 1125 38.06 32.69 -23.94
CA ASP A 1125 39.05 31.83 -24.57
C ASP A 1125 38.50 31.11 -25.81
N GLY A 1126 39.42 30.50 -26.58
CA GLY A 1126 39.08 29.56 -27.65
C GLY A 1126 38.22 30.14 -28.78
N ASP A 1127 37.21 29.37 -29.18
CA ASP A 1127 36.30 29.68 -30.30
C ASP A 1127 35.29 30.77 -29.94
N GLN A 1128 34.83 30.80 -28.68
CA GLN A 1128 33.95 31.86 -28.18
C GLN A 1128 34.61 33.24 -28.32
N ARG A 1129 35.90 33.36 -27.98
CA ARG A 1129 36.67 34.60 -28.18
C ARG A 1129 36.68 35.03 -29.65
N ARG A 1130 36.97 34.10 -30.57
CA ARG A 1130 37.05 34.39 -32.01
C ARG A 1130 35.71 34.90 -32.53
N THR A 1131 34.61 34.26 -32.14
CA THR A 1131 33.25 34.66 -32.53
C THR A 1131 32.87 36.03 -31.98
N LEU A 1132 33.16 36.32 -30.71
CA LEU A 1132 32.90 37.66 -30.13
C LEU A 1132 33.70 38.75 -30.85
N LEU A 1133 35.00 38.54 -31.10
CA LEU A 1133 35.83 39.52 -31.80
C LEU A 1133 35.36 39.75 -33.24
N GLN A 1134 34.93 38.69 -33.93
CA GLN A 1134 34.34 38.82 -35.26
C GLN A 1134 33.07 39.66 -35.21
N LYS A 1135 32.17 39.40 -34.25
CA LYS A 1135 30.91 40.14 -34.11
C LYS A 1135 31.12 41.60 -33.67
N ILE A 1136 32.06 41.86 -32.75
CA ILE A 1136 32.49 43.21 -32.36
C ILE A 1136 33.08 43.96 -33.58
N SER A 1137 33.88 43.30 -34.40
CA SER A 1137 34.41 43.92 -35.63
C SER A 1137 33.30 44.24 -36.64
N GLY A 1138 32.22 43.44 -36.69
CA GLY A 1138 31.04 43.72 -37.50
C GLY A 1138 30.35 45.03 -37.14
N LEU A 1139 30.37 45.43 -35.86
CA LEU A 1139 29.88 46.74 -35.41
C LEU A 1139 30.65 47.92 -36.02
N THR A 1140 31.80 47.72 -36.64
CA THR A 1140 32.55 48.78 -37.35
C THR A 1140 32.18 48.90 -38.84
N GLN A 1141 31.56 47.87 -39.44
CA GLN A 1141 31.38 47.76 -40.90
C GLN A 1141 30.01 48.23 -41.42
N GLY A 1142 29.10 48.68 -40.55
CA GLY A 1142 27.85 49.33 -40.96
C GLY A 1142 28.10 50.76 -41.46
N ASN A 1143 28.06 50.94 -42.78
CA ASN A 1143 28.13 52.21 -43.52
C ASN A 1143 27.03 53.19 -43.12
#